data_AF-A0A7C4GBP7-F1
#
_entry.id   AF-A0A7C4GBP7-F1
#
_cell.length_a   1.000
_cell.length_b   1.000
_cell.length_c   1.000
_cell.angle_alpha   90.00
_cell.angle_beta   90.00
_cell.angle_gamma   90.00
#
_symmetry.space_group_name_H-M   'P 1'
#
loop_
_entity.id
_entity.type
_entity.pdbx_description
1 polymer ?
#
loop_
_entity_poly.entity_id
_entity_poly.type
_entity_poly.pdbx_seq_one_letter_code
_entity_poly.pdbx_strand_id
1 'polypeptide(L)'
;MHKIYEENLNKVLKAVGNPIRRKIILNLYNAKENSFTDLMLELEMNPKIDSGKFTHHLKLLIDAGIIKEKEKKGRYELTELGIGIALLLKNLEENVMRENKKILVRTSNLTMEPFEKRKIVEAIIREAEAPRSIAEEIAEEAEERILRSNIKYLTAPLIREIVNSILLERGLEDYRHAMTRLGLPVYDVRKTISEINQTLMPPLTLYLRSGSAVISEYMLIRGLPREISDAHISGLININSLPYFGIIPESIHYDSSWVIESELNFENLESFIPTIKKSKSLDEALEKIVKIIHIMRNYISVGQVIDDINVMLATFIGNMKYDEILKKIKCAIVHLNQILDFMGNPQPFAIGLRLDKSLKEELFEEKLLLFRAFVEVFIDGDDAKRPFLTPLPIIKLDSHSLNDSNVQNEISRVCELILKWCVPVIVNIDWENNNIASYCWDLTRLERNISLVSNSCVVGTILINLPRIALEAKGDDGRFFSKINESIDISIKALEEGRNRIMERTSKGILPFLSTKNSIEKYSPTDVLLGNIGLVGLYEALKIHTGKYIQESKNVMNLSKKIVDEITAIIKEKGYIRLTEVSIEDAGRRFLISDGIRYGFKVIEEKIDRKVSGYTFNTIIPYEENVPLNKRIEVESIFHKKFLGGHYFKINIKEPILSINDLYEYLKRLMNEKKLAIFTFTRDYTYCRKCKSFIYGKREKCNFCGSSLSSLVYYSKKLNVYRREENLKIIEEYSLL
;
A
#
# COMPACT_ATOMS: atom_id res chain seq x y z
N MET A 1 -34.63 4.57 78.03
CA MET A 1 -34.16 3.91 76.79
C MET A 1 -33.27 4.81 75.94
N HIS A 2 -33.70 6.00 75.52
CA HIS A 2 -32.90 6.89 74.65
C HIS A 2 -31.48 7.20 75.16
N LYS A 3 -31.34 7.51 76.46
CA LYS A 3 -30.04 7.78 77.11
C LYS A 3 -29.06 6.60 77.06
N ILE A 4 -29.57 5.38 77.16
CA ILE A 4 -28.77 4.14 77.13
C ILE A 4 -28.30 3.84 75.69
N TYR A 5 -29.15 4.12 74.69
CA TYR A 5 -28.77 4.01 73.28
C TYR A 5 -27.67 5.00 72.89
N GLU A 6 -27.78 6.28 73.31
CA GLU A 6 -26.73 7.28 73.07
C GLU A 6 -25.41 6.94 73.77
N GLU A 7 -25.46 6.46 75.02
CA GLU A 7 -24.26 6.03 75.74
C GLU A 7 -23.58 4.84 75.06
N ASN A 8 -24.35 3.87 74.55
CA ASN A 8 -23.81 2.72 73.83
C ASN A 8 -23.25 3.11 72.46
N LEU A 9 -23.92 3.99 71.72
CA LEU A 9 -23.41 4.52 70.44
C LEU A 9 -22.10 5.28 70.63
N ASN A 10 -22.01 6.12 71.67
CA ASN A 10 -20.78 6.85 72.00
C ASN A 10 -19.62 5.91 72.37
N LYS A 11 -19.90 4.81 73.08
CA LYS A 11 -18.88 3.77 73.35
C LYS A 11 -18.35 3.14 72.07
N VAL A 12 -19.23 2.80 71.13
CA VAL A 12 -18.85 2.22 69.83
C VAL A 12 -18.01 3.22 69.03
N LEU A 13 -18.46 4.46 68.88
CA LEU A 13 -17.73 5.49 68.14
C LEU A 13 -16.35 5.78 68.77
N LYS A 14 -16.28 5.87 70.10
CA LYS A 14 -15.03 6.04 70.83
C LYS A 14 -14.10 4.83 70.69
N ALA A 15 -14.64 3.62 70.54
CA ALA A 15 -13.86 2.42 70.29
C ALA A 15 -13.23 2.43 68.89
N VAL A 16 -14.03 2.75 67.86
CA VAL A 16 -13.60 2.81 66.45
C VAL A 16 -12.69 4.00 66.15
N GLY A 17 -12.75 5.07 66.95
CA GLY A 17 -11.93 6.28 66.74
C GLY A 17 -10.41 6.07 66.80
N ASN A 18 -9.91 4.97 67.37
CA ASN A 18 -8.47 4.71 67.50
C ASN A 18 -7.93 3.82 66.35
N PRO A 19 -6.78 4.16 65.74
CA PRO A 19 -6.23 3.45 64.58
C PRO A 19 -5.87 1.99 64.85
N ILE A 20 -5.34 1.64 66.03
CA ILE A 20 -4.98 0.27 66.39
C ILE A 20 -6.23 -0.60 66.46
N ARG A 21 -7.30 -0.08 67.08
CA ARG A 21 -8.58 -0.78 67.17
C ARG A 21 -9.27 -0.96 65.82
N ARG A 22 -9.17 0.00 64.89
CA ARG A 22 -9.65 -0.19 63.51
C ARG A 22 -8.93 -1.32 62.79
N LYS A 23 -7.60 -1.38 62.90
CA LYS A 23 -6.81 -2.47 62.32
C LYS A 23 -7.19 -3.84 62.91
N ILE A 24 -7.38 -3.93 64.23
CA ILE A 24 -7.87 -5.17 64.88
C ILE A 24 -9.21 -5.62 64.25
N ILE A 25 -10.16 -4.69 64.09
CA ILE A 25 -11.47 -4.98 63.50
C ILE A 25 -11.33 -5.49 62.06
N LEU A 26 -10.52 -4.82 61.23
CA LEU A 26 -10.31 -5.20 59.82
C LEU A 26 -9.57 -6.54 59.68
N ASN A 27 -8.59 -6.81 60.53
CA ASN A 27 -7.88 -8.08 60.53
C ASN A 27 -8.81 -9.23 60.93
N LEU A 28 -9.61 -9.05 61.98
CA LEU A 28 -10.63 -10.03 62.38
C LEU A 28 -11.71 -10.23 61.32
N TYR A 29 -12.07 -9.19 60.57
CA TYR A 29 -12.98 -9.31 59.43
C TYR A 29 -12.40 -10.19 58.32
N ASN A 30 -11.12 -10.01 57.99
CA ASN A 30 -10.46 -10.76 56.92
C ASN A 30 -10.14 -12.21 57.34
N ALA A 31 -9.68 -12.41 58.57
CA ALA A 31 -9.28 -13.73 59.10
C ALA A 31 -10.45 -14.54 59.69
N LYS A 32 -11.64 -13.93 59.83
CA LYS A 32 -12.83 -14.42 60.57
C LYS A 32 -12.64 -14.54 62.08
N GLU A 33 -11.53 -15.14 62.52
CA GLU A 33 -11.08 -15.18 63.90
C GLU A 33 -9.56 -15.13 63.96
N ASN A 34 -8.99 -14.63 65.05
CA ASN A 34 -7.54 -14.57 65.19
C ASN A 34 -7.11 -14.68 66.67
N SER A 35 -5.89 -15.16 66.93
CA SER A 35 -5.38 -15.33 68.30
C SER A 35 -4.82 -14.02 68.86
N PHE A 36 -4.72 -13.91 70.19
CA PHE A 36 -4.11 -12.76 70.85
C PHE A 36 -2.71 -12.43 70.30
N THR A 37 -1.86 -13.46 70.14
CA THR A 37 -0.48 -13.30 69.68
C THR A 37 -0.42 -12.92 68.21
N ASP A 38 -1.25 -13.54 67.37
CA ASP A 38 -1.26 -13.29 65.92
C ASP A 38 -1.76 -11.86 65.61
N LEU A 39 -2.78 -11.38 66.32
CA LEU A 39 -3.24 -10.00 66.20
C LEU A 39 -2.16 -9.00 66.60
N MET A 40 -1.35 -9.29 67.63
CA MET A 40 -0.23 -8.42 67.99
C MET A 40 0.84 -8.38 66.91
N LEU A 41 1.18 -9.53 66.32
CA LEU A 41 2.17 -9.62 65.25
C LEU A 41 1.73 -8.89 63.99
N GLU A 42 0.47 -9.02 63.59
CA GLU A 42 -0.10 -8.30 62.43
C GLU A 42 -0.15 -6.77 62.62
N LEU A 43 -0.11 -6.31 63.87
CA LEU A 43 -0.06 -4.89 64.23
C LEU A 43 1.36 -4.39 64.49
N GLU A 44 2.38 -5.23 64.26
CA GLU A 44 3.79 -4.96 64.53
C GLU A 44 4.06 -4.61 66.01
N MET A 45 3.21 -5.09 66.94
CA MET A 45 3.36 -4.88 68.38
C MET A 45 4.18 -6.02 68.99
N ASN A 46 5.06 -5.72 69.95
CA ASN A 46 5.90 -6.74 70.57
C ASN A 46 5.14 -7.47 71.69
N PRO A 47 4.92 -8.80 71.62
CA PRO A 47 4.14 -9.54 72.63
C PRO A 47 4.72 -9.49 74.05
N LYS A 48 6.02 -9.20 74.21
CA LYS A 48 6.67 -9.10 75.54
C LYS A 48 6.57 -7.70 76.16
N ILE A 49 6.47 -6.66 75.33
CA ILE A 49 6.54 -5.25 75.78
C ILE A 49 5.16 -4.62 75.76
N ASP A 50 4.38 -4.86 74.70
CA ASP A 50 3.14 -4.14 74.43
C ASP A 50 1.88 -4.89 74.85
N SER A 51 2.01 -6.06 75.50
CA SER A 51 0.89 -6.94 75.85
C SER A 51 -0.18 -6.21 76.67
N GLY A 52 0.20 -5.47 77.73
CA GLY A 52 -0.76 -4.73 78.55
C GLY A 52 -1.51 -3.62 77.78
N LYS A 53 -0.82 -2.95 76.85
CA LYS A 53 -1.41 -1.92 75.98
C LYS A 53 -2.36 -2.54 74.96
N PHE A 54 -2.01 -3.69 74.41
CA PHE A 54 -2.85 -4.43 73.48
C PHE A 54 -4.11 -4.99 74.16
N THR A 55 -3.97 -5.56 75.37
CA THR A 55 -5.10 -6.01 76.20
C THR A 55 -6.08 -4.86 76.47
N HIS A 56 -5.59 -3.64 76.70
CA HIS A 56 -6.45 -2.47 76.86
C HIS A 56 -7.28 -2.19 75.60
N HIS A 57 -6.69 -2.32 74.40
CA HIS A 57 -7.42 -2.13 73.14
C HIS A 57 -8.47 -3.21 72.89
N LEU A 58 -8.16 -4.49 73.15
CA LEU A 58 -9.12 -5.59 73.03
C LEU A 58 -10.27 -5.43 74.02
N LYS A 59 -9.99 -5.10 75.28
CA LYS A 59 -11.02 -4.89 76.30
C LYS A 59 -12.01 -3.79 75.88
N LEU A 60 -11.51 -2.66 75.36
CA LEU A 60 -12.39 -1.59 74.87
C LEU A 60 -13.23 -1.97 73.64
N LEU A 61 -12.78 -2.94 72.83
CA LEU A 61 -13.56 -3.47 71.71
C LEU A 61 -14.62 -4.48 72.18
N ILE A 62 -14.30 -5.28 73.21
CA ILE A 62 -15.23 -6.23 73.86
C ILE A 62 -16.32 -5.45 74.62
N ASP A 63 -15.92 -4.46 75.43
CA ASP A 63 -16.84 -3.61 76.21
C ASP A 63 -17.80 -2.80 75.30
N ALA A 64 -17.36 -2.50 74.07
CA ALA A 64 -18.18 -1.86 73.05
C ALA A 64 -19.05 -2.83 72.23
N GLY A 65 -18.96 -4.14 72.50
CA GLY A 65 -19.72 -5.18 71.80
C GLY A 65 -19.31 -5.39 70.34
N ILE A 66 -18.11 -4.95 69.94
CA ILE A 66 -17.61 -5.02 68.55
C ILE A 66 -16.94 -6.36 68.29
N ILE A 67 -16.22 -6.90 69.28
CA ILE A 67 -15.57 -8.20 69.21
C ILE A 67 -15.97 -9.05 70.42
N LYS A 68 -15.83 -10.36 70.32
CA LYS A 68 -16.03 -11.29 71.43
C LYS A 68 -14.95 -12.37 71.44
N GLU A 69 -14.67 -12.90 72.62
CA GLU A 69 -13.74 -14.02 72.80
C GLU A 69 -14.50 -15.35 72.73
N LYS A 70 -13.98 -16.34 71.99
CA LYS A 70 -14.56 -17.68 71.95
C LYS A 70 -14.22 -18.46 73.22
N GLU A 71 -15.23 -19.09 73.82
CA GLU A 71 -15.23 -19.68 75.17
C GLU A 71 -14.15 -20.74 75.47
N LYS A 72 -13.29 -21.15 74.51
CA LYS A 72 -12.25 -22.17 74.80
C LYS A 72 -10.84 -21.99 74.20
N LYS A 73 -10.45 -20.89 73.53
CA LYS A 73 -9.08 -20.83 72.93
C LYS A 73 -8.40 -19.45 72.79
N GLY A 74 -8.75 -18.42 73.57
CA GLY A 74 -8.03 -17.12 73.49
C GLY A 74 -8.01 -16.51 72.08
N ARG A 75 -9.07 -16.79 71.31
CA ARG A 75 -9.30 -16.32 69.95
C ARG A 75 -10.47 -15.36 69.95
N TYR A 76 -10.31 -14.29 69.20
CA TYR A 76 -11.30 -13.23 69.07
C TYR A 76 -11.97 -13.31 67.71
N GLU A 77 -13.26 -12.99 67.67
CA GLU A 77 -14.06 -12.86 66.44
C GLU A 77 -14.93 -11.60 66.51
N LEU A 78 -15.38 -11.13 65.34
CA LEU A 78 -16.32 -10.02 65.27
C LEU A 78 -17.72 -10.45 65.71
N THR A 79 -18.43 -9.55 66.37
CA THR A 79 -19.90 -9.66 66.53
C THR A 79 -20.60 -9.19 65.25
N GLU A 80 -21.92 -9.36 65.15
CA GLU A 80 -22.68 -8.80 64.01
C GLU A 80 -22.51 -7.28 63.87
N LEU A 81 -22.47 -6.56 65.00
CA LEU A 81 -22.14 -5.13 65.04
C LEU A 81 -20.72 -4.88 64.52
N GLY A 82 -19.74 -5.69 64.93
CA GLY A 82 -18.37 -5.60 64.45
C GLY A 82 -18.22 -5.84 62.95
N ILE A 83 -18.97 -6.79 62.40
CA ILE A 83 -19.04 -7.06 60.95
C ILE A 83 -19.59 -5.83 60.20
N GLY A 84 -20.69 -5.25 60.69
CA GLY A 84 -21.27 -4.02 60.12
C GLY A 84 -20.30 -2.84 60.15
N ILE A 85 -19.57 -2.67 61.26
CA ILE A 85 -18.55 -1.62 61.41
C ILE A 85 -17.36 -1.87 60.46
N ALA A 86 -16.90 -3.11 60.31
CA ALA A 86 -15.79 -3.44 59.42
C ALA A 86 -16.12 -3.13 57.95
N LEU A 87 -17.34 -3.46 57.51
CA LEU A 87 -17.84 -3.11 56.17
C LEU A 87 -17.90 -1.59 55.96
N LEU A 88 -18.39 -0.85 56.96
CA LEU A 88 -18.45 0.61 56.92
C LEU A 88 -17.05 1.24 56.90
N LEU A 89 -16.09 0.70 57.65
CA LEU A 89 -14.70 1.13 57.64
C LEU A 89 -14.04 0.88 56.27
N LYS A 90 -14.25 -0.28 55.65
CA LYS A 90 -13.73 -0.55 54.29
C LYS A 90 -14.30 0.42 53.26
N ASN A 91 -15.60 0.68 53.30
CA ASN A 91 -16.24 1.64 52.40
C ASN A 91 -15.71 3.07 52.61
N LEU A 92 -15.51 3.48 53.87
CA LEU A 92 -14.87 4.76 54.19
C LEU A 92 -13.41 4.82 53.71
N GLU A 93 -12.62 3.77 53.89
CA GLU A 93 -11.24 3.71 53.37
C GLU A 93 -11.21 3.80 51.83
N GLU A 94 -12.13 3.13 51.13
CA GLU A 94 -12.28 3.22 49.68
C GLU A 94 -12.67 4.63 49.23
N ASN A 95 -13.60 5.30 49.92
CA ASN A 95 -14.00 6.67 49.60
C ASN A 95 -12.89 7.68 49.87
N VAL A 96 -12.15 7.53 50.98
CA VAL A 96 -10.99 8.38 51.30
C VAL A 96 -9.82 8.13 50.33
N MET A 97 -9.64 6.90 49.85
CA MET A 97 -8.68 6.56 48.80
C MET A 97 -9.05 7.19 47.45
N ARG A 98 -10.36 7.20 47.10
CA ARG A 98 -10.89 7.87 45.90
C ARG A 98 -10.63 9.38 45.91
N GLU A 99 -10.72 10.04 47.06
CA GLU A 99 -10.43 11.48 47.17
C GLU A 99 -8.93 11.82 47.09
N ASN A 100 -8.03 10.92 47.49
CA ASN A 100 -6.60 11.23 47.67
C ASN A 100 -5.65 10.73 46.57
N LYS A 101 -6.02 9.76 45.73
CA LYS A 101 -5.20 9.34 44.57
C LYS A 101 -5.62 10.09 43.31
N LYS A 102 -5.00 11.25 43.05
CA LYS A 102 -5.03 11.85 41.70
C LYS A 102 -4.14 11.01 40.78
N ILE A 103 -4.72 9.99 40.13
CA ILE A 103 -4.05 9.27 39.06
C ILE A 103 -3.71 10.30 37.98
N LEU A 104 -2.43 10.38 37.60
CA LEU A 104 -1.99 11.27 36.54
C LEU A 104 -1.96 10.53 35.21
N VAL A 105 -2.45 11.19 34.18
CA VAL A 105 -2.52 10.71 32.81
C VAL A 105 -1.58 11.53 31.95
N ARG A 106 -0.66 10.86 31.25
CA ARG A 106 0.10 11.45 30.15
C ARG A 106 -0.80 11.51 28.91
N THR A 107 -1.14 12.71 28.47
CA THR A 107 -2.02 12.92 27.33
C THR A 107 -1.27 12.77 26.00
N SER A 108 -2.04 12.69 24.90
CA SER A 108 -1.50 12.71 23.54
C SER A 108 -0.79 14.02 23.20
N ASN A 109 -1.07 15.12 23.93
CA ASN A 109 -0.40 16.42 23.80
C ASN A 109 0.88 16.50 24.64
N LEU A 110 1.37 15.37 25.16
CA LEU A 110 2.58 15.26 25.98
C LEU A 110 2.51 16.03 27.32
N THR A 111 1.30 16.31 27.82
CA THR A 111 1.04 16.92 29.14
C THR A 111 0.71 15.87 30.19
N MET A 112 0.88 16.20 31.48
CA MET A 112 0.42 15.39 32.61
C MET A 112 -0.82 16.04 33.22
N GLU A 113 -1.94 15.32 33.24
CA GLU A 113 -3.24 15.82 33.72
C GLU A 113 -3.86 14.84 34.72
N PRO A 114 -4.73 15.28 35.63
CA PRO A 114 -5.53 14.38 36.45
C PRO A 114 -6.43 13.48 35.59
N PHE A 115 -6.64 12.24 36.02
CA PHE A 115 -7.62 11.35 35.41
C PHE A 115 -9.04 11.91 35.59
N GLU A 116 -9.79 11.98 34.49
CA GLU A 116 -11.18 12.46 34.47
C GLU A 116 -12.03 11.54 33.59
N LYS A 117 -13.00 10.82 34.18
CA LYS A 117 -13.96 9.96 33.43
C LYS A 117 -14.66 10.70 32.30
N ARG A 118 -15.01 11.98 32.51
CA ARG A 118 -15.69 12.81 31.51
C ARG A 118 -14.94 12.84 30.16
N LYS A 119 -13.61 12.83 30.17
CA LYS A 119 -12.80 12.81 28.94
C LYS A 119 -12.93 11.50 28.16
N ILE A 120 -13.20 10.37 28.84
CA ILE A 120 -13.50 9.09 28.20
C ILE A 120 -14.87 9.15 27.52
N VAL A 121 -15.89 9.64 28.23
CA VAL A 121 -17.25 9.82 27.68
C VAL A 121 -17.23 10.70 26.43
N GLU A 122 -16.57 11.86 26.52
CA GLU A 122 -16.45 12.80 25.40
C GLU A 122 -15.70 12.18 24.22
N ALA A 123 -14.65 11.39 24.46
CA ALA A 123 -13.92 10.71 23.40
C ALA A 123 -14.78 9.65 22.69
N ILE A 124 -15.51 8.81 23.43
CA ILE A 124 -16.38 7.77 22.87
C ILE A 124 -17.51 8.41 22.03
N ILE A 125 -18.15 9.47 22.54
CA ILE A 125 -19.20 10.18 21.78
C ILE A 125 -18.62 10.82 20.52
N ARG A 126 -17.48 11.52 20.63
CA ARG A 126 -16.92 12.28 19.50
C ARG A 126 -16.35 11.38 18.41
N GLU A 127 -15.67 10.31 18.79
CA GLU A 127 -14.88 9.50 17.85
C GLU A 127 -15.63 8.27 17.36
N ALA A 128 -16.45 7.65 18.23
CA ALA A 128 -17.26 6.48 17.90
C ALA A 128 -18.72 6.81 17.56
N GLU A 129 -19.12 8.09 17.69
CA GLU A 129 -20.50 8.55 17.49
C GLU A 129 -21.52 7.76 18.34
N ALA A 130 -21.08 7.23 19.48
CA ALA A 130 -21.91 6.39 20.33
C ALA A 130 -22.93 7.22 21.14
N PRO A 131 -24.12 6.66 21.44
CA PRO A 131 -25.07 7.27 22.35
C PRO A 131 -24.44 7.57 23.71
N ARG A 132 -24.81 8.70 24.29
CA ARG A 132 -24.27 9.16 25.59
C ARG A 132 -24.44 8.13 26.71
N SER A 133 -25.56 7.41 26.75
CA SER A 133 -25.81 6.36 27.74
C SER A 133 -24.78 5.24 27.68
N ILE A 134 -24.48 4.73 26.47
CA ILE A 134 -23.45 3.71 26.26
C ILE A 134 -22.08 4.27 26.64
N ALA A 135 -21.76 5.49 26.21
CA ALA A 135 -20.48 6.12 26.52
C ALA A 135 -20.26 6.30 28.02
N GLU A 136 -21.30 6.68 28.78
CA GLU A 136 -21.26 6.81 30.24
C GLU A 136 -21.04 5.46 30.92
N GLU A 137 -21.74 4.42 30.48
CA GLU A 137 -21.64 3.06 31.05
C GLU A 137 -20.25 2.44 30.81
N ILE A 138 -19.72 2.57 29.58
CA ILE A 138 -18.37 2.10 29.25
C ILE A 138 -17.31 2.88 30.03
N ALA A 139 -17.49 4.20 30.17
CA ALA A 139 -16.54 5.04 30.89
C ALA A 139 -16.55 4.77 32.40
N GLU A 140 -17.71 4.44 32.98
CA GLU A 140 -17.84 4.03 34.38
C GLU A 140 -17.10 2.72 34.65
N GLU A 141 -17.28 1.73 33.78
CA GLU A 141 -16.54 0.47 33.89
C GLU A 141 -15.03 0.66 33.69
N ALA A 142 -14.63 1.50 32.73
CA ALA A 142 -13.22 1.83 32.51
C ALA A 142 -12.59 2.52 33.73
N GLU A 143 -13.30 3.47 34.33
CA GLU A 143 -12.90 4.15 35.58
C GLU A 143 -12.73 3.13 36.71
N GLU A 144 -13.68 2.21 36.88
CA GLU A 144 -13.60 1.18 37.90
C GLU A 144 -12.37 0.25 37.71
N ARG A 145 -12.13 -0.22 36.48
CA ARG A 145 -10.95 -1.05 36.15
C ARG A 145 -9.65 -0.30 36.42
N ILE A 146 -9.59 0.99 36.05
CA ILE A 146 -8.42 1.84 36.28
C ILE A 146 -8.17 2.05 37.77
N LEU A 147 -9.19 2.37 38.57
CA LEU A 147 -9.04 2.60 40.01
C LEU A 147 -8.63 1.33 40.77
N ARG A 148 -9.12 0.17 40.33
CA ARG A 148 -8.69 -1.14 40.87
C ARG A 148 -7.27 -1.50 40.49
N SER A 149 -6.76 -0.99 39.37
CA SER A 149 -5.38 -1.19 38.97
C SER A 149 -4.45 -0.36 39.86
N ASN A 150 -3.42 -0.95 40.46
CA ASN A 150 -2.50 -0.23 41.36
C ASN A 150 -1.48 0.64 40.57
N ILE A 151 -1.92 1.27 39.49
CA ILE A 151 -1.11 2.01 38.52
C ILE A 151 -0.86 3.44 39.03
N LYS A 152 0.41 3.86 39.03
CA LYS A 152 0.82 5.20 39.51
C LYS A 152 0.62 6.31 38.47
N TYR A 153 0.78 5.99 37.19
CA TYR A 153 0.55 6.92 36.08
C TYR A 153 0.06 6.17 34.86
N LEU A 154 -0.85 6.77 34.11
CA LEU A 154 -1.46 6.22 32.91
C LEU A 154 -1.02 7.00 31.67
N THR A 155 -1.26 6.42 30.51
CA THR A 155 -1.16 7.13 29.24
C THR A 155 -2.53 7.11 28.55
N ALA A 156 -2.87 8.15 27.78
CA ALA A 156 -4.11 8.17 27.02
C ALA A 156 -4.29 6.94 26.10
N PRO A 157 -3.24 6.41 25.43
CA PRO A 157 -3.33 5.14 24.71
C PRO A 157 -3.73 3.95 25.59
N LEU A 158 -3.17 3.83 26.80
CA LEU A 158 -3.52 2.72 27.70
C LEU A 158 -4.98 2.79 28.17
N ILE A 159 -5.49 3.99 28.44
CA ILE A 159 -6.92 4.19 28.76
C ILE A 159 -7.78 3.75 27.57
N ARG A 160 -7.37 4.09 26.34
CA ARG A 160 -8.06 3.67 25.11
C ARG A 160 -8.06 2.15 24.94
N GLU A 161 -6.96 1.45 25.24
CA GLU A 161 -6.94 -0.02 25.20
C GLU A 161 -7.92 -0.65 26.20
N ILE A 162 -8.03 -0.09 27.42
CA ILE A 162 -9.01 -0.54 28.42
C ILE A 162 -10.44 -0.34 27.90
N VAL A 163 -10.73 0.82 27.34
CA VAL A 163 -12.04 1.13 26.75
C VAL A 163 -12.35 0.18 25.58
N ASN A 164 -11.40 -0.05 24.68
CA ASN A 164 -11.56 -0.95 23.54
C ASN A 164 -11.79 -2.40 23.98
N SER A 165 -11.14 -2.85 25.05
CA SER A 165 -11.40 -4.17 25.66
C SER A 165 -12.85 -4.28 26.13
N ILE A 166 -13.35 -3.27 26.87
CA ILE A 166 -14.73 -3.25 27.38
C ILE A 166 -15.74 -3.24 26.23
N LEU A 167 -15.51 -2.44 25.18
CA LEU A 167 -16.36 -2.41 23.99
C LEU A 167 -16.44 -3.80 23.33
N LEU A 168 -15.32 -4.51 23.18
CA LEU A 168 -15.30 -5.87 22.64
C LEU A 168 -16.03 -6.88 23.54
N GLU A 169 -15.80 -6.83 24.85
CA GLU A 169 -16.44 -7.72 25.82
C GLU A 169 -17.97 -7.59 25.81
N ARG A 170 -18.48 -6.41 25.44
CA ARG A 170 -19.91 -6.13 25.30
C ARG A 170 -20.45 -6.34 23.88
N GLY A 171 -19.64 -6.85 22.94
CA GLY A 171 -20.04 -7.08 21.54
C GLY A 171 -20.24 -5.80 20.73
N LEU A 172 -19.69 -4.66 21.18
CA LEU A 172 -19.80 -3.36 20.53
C LEU A 172 -18.63 -3.12 19.56
N GLU A 173 -18.50 -4.01 18.58
CA GLU A 173 -17.38 -4.05 17.63
C GLU A 173 -17.26 -2.75 16.81
N ASP A 174 -18.38 -2.19 16.34
CA ASP A 174 -18.37 -0.98 15.51
C ASP A 174 -17.79 0.24 16.25
N TYR A 175 -18.16 0.43 17.51
CA TYR A 175 -17.58 1.50 18.34
C TYR A 175 -16.09 1.24 18.62
N ARG A 176 -15.69 -0.02 18.81
CA ARG A 176 -14.27 -0.38 18.96
C ARG A 176 -13.49 -0.08 17.68
N HIS A 177 -14.03 -0.39 16.50
CA HIS A 177 -13.38 -0.07 15.22
C HIS A 177 -13.15 1.44 15.09
N ALA A 178 -14.15 2.26 15.42
CA ALA A 178 -14.03 3.72 15.41
C ALA A 178 -13.03 4.27 16.43
N MET A 179 -12.91 3.63 17.61
CA MET A 179 -11.97 3.99 18.67
C MET A 179 -10.56 3.43 18.46
N THR A 180 -10.32 2.64 17.41
CA THR A 180 -9.02 1.99 17.17
C THR A 180 -7.93 3.03 16.92
N ARG A 181 -6.81 2.88 17.63
CA ARG A 181 -5.63 3.71 17.40
C ARG A 181 -4.80 3.09 16.27
N LEU A 182 -4.63 3.83 15.19
CA LEU A 182 -3.77 3.44 14.08
C LEU A 182 -2.31 3.80 14.38
N GLY A 183 -1.39 2.92 14.02
CA GLY A 183 0.03 3.12 14.29
C GLY A 183 0.87 1.88 14.06
N LEU A 184 2.20 2.05 14.08
CA LEU A 184 3.13 0.94 13.99
C LEU A 184 3.64 0.52 15.38
N PRO A 185 3.82 -0.79 15.63
CA PRO A 185 4.59 -1.26 16.77
C PRO A 185 5.99 -0.64 16.80
N VAL A 186 6.48 -0.34 18.01
CA VAL A 186 7.81 0.26 18.20
C VAL A 186 8.92 -0.59 17.56
N TYR A 187 8.77 -1.92 17.61
CA TYR A 187 9.69 -2.85 16.97
C TYR A 187 9.75 -2.65 15.44
N ASP A 188 8.61 -2.51 14.77
CA ASP A 188 8.54 -2.36 13.31
C ASP A 188 9.11 -1.02 12.84
N VAL A 189 8.88 0.04 13.62
CA VAL A 189 9.52 1.35 13.38
C VAL A 189 11.04 1.22 13.50
N ARG A 190 11.54 0.56 14.55
CA ARG A 190 12.98 0.34 14.74
C ARG A 190 13.59 -0.53 13.63
N LYS A 191 12.87 -1.58 13.19
CA LYS A 191 13.27 -2.43 12.07
C LYS A 191 13.38 -1.60 10.78
N THR A 192 12.36 -0.80 10.48
CA THR A 192 12.33 0.11 9.31
C THR A 192 13.51 1.09 9.31
N ILE A 193 13.82 1.70 10.46
CA ILE A 193 14.98 2.59 10.61
C ILE A 193 16.29 1.83 10.31
N SER A 194 16.45 0.63 10.86
CA SER A 194 17.64 -0.18 10.64
C SER A 194 17.83 -0.53 9.16
N GLU A 195 16.77 -0.89 8.46
CA GLU A 195 16.81 -1.24 7.04
C GLU A 195 17.18 -0.04 6.17
N ILE A 196 16.55 1.11 6.38
CA ILE A 196 16.85 2.35 5.63
C ILE A 196 18.33 2.71 5.74
N ASN A 197 18.91 2.54 6.94
CA ASN A 197 20.33 2.77 7.18
C ASN A 197 21.23 1.76 6.44
N GLN A 198 20.82 0.49 6.35
CA GLN A 198 21.59 -0.55 5.66
C GLN A 198 21.52 -0.42 4.14
N THR A 199 20.41 0.08 3.59
CA THR A 199 20.16 0.17 2.15
C THR A 199 20.49 1.53 1.56
N LEU A 200 20.88 2.48 2.39
CA LEU A 200 21.19 3.88 2.02
C LEU A 200 20.01 4.57 1.33
N MET A 201 18.78 4.26 1.75
CA MET A 201 17.58 4.92 1.25
C MET A 201 17.46 6.36 1.80
N PRO A 202 16.78 7.28 1.10
CA PRO A 202 16.57 8.63 1.59
C PRO A 202 15.81 8.64 2.93
N PRO A 203 16.14 9.54 3.88
CA PRO A 203 15.48 9.57 5.19
C PRO A 203 13.94 9.73 5.14
N LEU A 204 13.41 10.43 4.12
CA LEU A 204 11.96 10.60 3.93
C LEU A 204 11.23 9.29 3.61
N THR A 205 11.94 8.24 3.20
CA THR A 205 11.38 6.89 3.07
C THR A 205 10.75 6.41 4.38
N LEU A 206 11.30 6.77 5.55
CA LEU A 206 10.75 6.37 6.85
C LEU A 206 9.33 6.92 7.05
N TYR A 207 9.13 8.20 6.72
CA TYR A 207 7.84 8.86 6.83
C TYR A 207 6.85 8.27 5.83
N LEU A 208 7.29 8.03 4.59
CA LEU A 208 6.45 7.42 3.57
C LEU A 208 5.99 6.03 4.00
N ARG A 209 6.90 5.15 4.40
CA ARG A 209 6.56 3.78 4.82
C ARG A 209 5.67 3.75 6.06
N SER A 210 5.96 4.60 7.03
CA SER A 210 5.15 4.68 8.25
C SER A 210 3.75 5.22 7.97
N GLY A 211 3.66 6.27 7.14
CA GLY A 211 2.40 6.83 6.71
C GLY A 211 1.58 5.83 5.88
N SER A 212 2.20 5.16 4.92
CA SER A 212 1.54 4.15 4.09
C SER A 212 0.95 3.02 4.92
N ALA A 213 1.67 2.49 5.91
CA ALA A 213 1.13 1.45 6.79
C ALA A 213 -0.09 1.93 7.60
N VAL A 214 -0.01 3.14 8.17
CA VAL A 214 -1.12 3.73 8.94
C VAL A 214 -2.35 3.97 8.06
N ILE A 215 -2.17 4.47 6.83
CA ILE A 215 -3.28 4.73 5.92
C ILE A 215 -3.86 3.41 5.37
N SER A 216 -3.04 2.39 5.08
CA SER A 216 -3.55 1.06 4.73
C SER A 216 -4.47 0.50 5.84
N GLU A 217 -4.04 0.59 7.09
CA GLU A 217 -4.83 0.14 8.24
C GLU A 217 -6.13 0.94 8.37
N TYR A 218 -6.07 2.27 8.20
CA TYR A 218 -7.27 3.11 8.14
C TYR A 218 -8.23 2.63 7.05
N MET A 219 -7.72 2.39 5.83
CA MET A 219 -8.52 1.98 4.69
C MET A 219 -9.25 0.66 4.95
N LEU A 220 -8.57 -0.33 5.53
CA LEU A 220 -9.19 -1.63 5.81
C LEU A 220 -10.19 -1.59 6.97
N ILE A 221 -9.95 -0.79 8.00
CA ILE A 221 -10.82 -0.75 9.19
C ILE A 221 -12.04 0.15 8.98
N ARG A 222 -11.87 1.32 8.36
CA ARG A 222 -12.93 2.34 8.27
C ARG A 222 -13.04 2.97 6.89
N GLY A 223 -11.95 3.04 6.15
CA GLY A 223 -11.93 3.72 4.87
C GLY A 223 -12.65 2.97 3.76
N LEU A 224 -12.83 1.66 3.82
CA LEU A 224 -13.51 0.87 2.79
C LEU A 224 -14.69 0.09 3.38
N PRO A 225 -15.72 -0.23 2.58
CA PRO A 225 -16.78 -1.15 3.00
C PRO A 225 -16.23 -2.50 3.46
N ARG A 226 -16.82 -3.08 4.50
CA ARG A 226 -16.31 -4.31 5.15
C ARG A 226 -16.12 -5.47 4.17
N GLU A 227 -17.07 -5.68 3.25
CA GLU A 227 -16.97 -6.74 2.25
C GLU A 227 -15.74 -6.62 1.33
N ILE A 228 -15.34 -5.38 0.99
CA ILE A 228 -14.14 -5.11 0.19
C ILE A 228 -12.88 -5.34 1.03
N SER A 229 -12.86 -4.85 2.27
CA SER A 229 -11.75 -5.07 3.20
C SER A 229 -11.52 -6.55 3.47
N ASP A 230 -12.58 -7.31 3.73
CA ASP A 230 -12.51 -8.75 4.00
C ASP A 230 -12.03 -9.53 2.77
N ALA A 231 -12.49 -9.15 1.57
CA ALA A 231 -12.01 -9.75 0.32
C ALA A 231 -10.53 -9.45 0.07
N HIS A 232 -10.07 -8.24 0.39
CA HIS A 232 -8.65 -7.91 0.36
C HIS A 232 -7.88 -8.75 1.38
N ILE A 233 -8.22 -8.68 2.67
CA ILE A 233 -7.53 -9.34 3.78
C ILE A 233 -7.47 -10.87 3.61
N SER A 234 -8.56 -11.48 3.15
CA SER A 234 -8.61 -12.93 2.88
C SER A 234 -7.74 -13.37 1.70
N GLY A 235 -7.27 -12.43 0.86
CA GLY A 235 -6.51 -12.72 -0.34
C GLY A 235 -7.36 -13.20 -1.51
N LEU A 236 -8.68 -12.93 -1.50
CA LEU A 236 -9.54 -13.12 -2.66
C LEU A 236 -9.22 -12.07 -3.74
N ILE A 237 -9.03 -10.83 -3.32
CA ILE A 237 -8.59 -9.72 -4.17
C ILE A 237 -7.35 -9.01 -3.59
N ASN A 238 -6.68 -8.21 -4.42
CA ASN A 238 -5.68 -7.23 -4.01
C ASN A 238 -6.11 -5.85 -4.52
N ILE A 239 -6.01 -4.84 -3.67
CA ILE A 239 -6.23 -3.45 -4.04
C ILE A 239 -4.84 -2.87 -4.23
N ASN A 240 -4.45 -2.57 -5.48
CA ASN A 240 -3.14 -2.01 -5.73
C ASN A 240 -3.03 -0.62 -5.10
N SER A 241 -1.86 -0.32 -4.53
CA SER A 241 -1.54 0.96 -3.93
C SER A 241 -2.56 1.38 -2.87
N LEU A 242 -3.00 0.42 -2.04
CA LEU A 242 -4.02 0.61 -1.00
C LEU A 242 -3.87 1.90 -0.17
N PRO A 243 -2.66 2.35 0.28
CA PRO A 243 -2.52 3.60 1.00
C PRO A 243 -2.97 4.85 0.23
N TYR A 244 -3.01 4.77 -1.10
CA TYR A 244 -3.35 5.88 -2.00
C TYR A 244 -4.74 5.72 -2.62
N PHE A 245 -5.36 4.55 -2.49
CA PHE A 245 -6.62 4.21 -3.13
C PHE A 245 -7.75 5.17 -2.71
N GLY A 246 -8.35 5.84 -3.69
CA GLY A 246 -9.37 6.87 -3.46
C GLY A 246 -8.84 8.22 -2.94
N ILE A 247 -7.52 8.38 -2.75
CA ILE A 247 -6.88 9.64 -2.34
C ILE A 247 -6.27 10.36 -3.55
N ILE A 248 -5.53 9.62 -4.37
CA ILE A 248 -4.91 10.07 -5.63
C ILE A 248 -5.04 8.95 -6.68
N PRO A 249 -5.08 9.28 -7.99
CA PRO A 249 -5.10 8.26 -9.05
C PRO A 249 -3.80 7.45 -9.10
N GLU A 250 -3.90 6.25 -9.68
CA GLU A 250 -2.76 5.35 -9.90
C GLU A 250 -1.83 5.92 -10.97
N SER A 251 -2.39 6.18 -12.15
CA SER A 251 -1.62 6.60 -13.32
C SER A 251 -2.36 7.66 -14.15
N ILE A 252 -1.60 8.52 -14.85
CA ILE A 252 -2.14 9.59 -15.70
C ILE A 252 -1.57 9.53 -17.13
N HIS A 253 -2.47 9.62 -18.10
CA HIS A 253 -2.18 9.85 -19.51
C HIS A 253 -2.53 11.29 -19.83
N TYR A 254 -1.51 12.11 -20.09
CA TYR A 254 -1.75 13.51 -20.41
C TYR A 254 -2.28 13.68 -21.82
N ASP A 255 -3.12 14.69 -22.00
CA ASP A 255 -3.23 15.35 -23.30
C ASP A 255 -1.91 16.10 -23.55
N SER A 256 -1.12 15.60 -24.48
CA SER A 256 0.17 16.20 -24.82
C SER A 256 0.04 17.64 -25.32
N SER A 257 -1.08 17.99 -25.97
CA SER A 257 -1.36 19.36 -26.42
C SER A 257 -1.60 20.27 -25.22
N TRP A 258 -2.36 19.82 -24.21
CA TRP A 258 -2.54 20.55 -22.96
C TRP A 258 -1.21 20.81 -22.25
N VAL A 259 -0.36 19.79 -22.12
CA VAL A 259 0.97 19.92 -21.49
C VAL A 259 1.81 20.99 -22.15
N ILE A 260 1.80 21.07 -23.48
CA ILE A 260 2.67 21.96 -24.25
C ILE A 260 2.05 23.36 -24.40
N GLU A 261 0.78 23.42 -24.79
CA GLU A 261 0.15 24.65 -25.28
C GLU A 261 -0.64 25.43 -24.24
N SER A 262 -1.06 24.80 -23.14
CA SER A 262 -1.90 25.47 -22.13
C SER A 262 -1.10 26.28 -21.14
N GLU A 263 -1.68 27.34 -20.59
CA GLU A 263 -1.17 27.97 -19.37
C GLU A 263 -1.64 27.14 -18.16
N LEU A 264 -0.73 26.87 -17.22
CA LEU A 264 -1.06 26.14 -15.99
C LEU A 264 -1.16 27.13 -14.84
N ASN A 265 -2.40 27.37 -14.42
CA ASN A 265 -2.73 28.15 -13.24
C ASN A 265 -2.96 27.23 -12.05
N PHE A 266 -2.48 27.67 -10.89
CA PHE A 266 -2.61 26.96 -9.62
C PHE A 266 -3.65 27.61 -8.70
N GLU A 267 -4.69 28.23 -9.29
CA GLU A 267 -5.71 29.03 -8.57
C GLU A 267 -6.43 28.26 -7.46
N ASN A 268 -6.52 26.92 -7.59
CA ASN A 268 -7.14 26.05 -6.57
C ASN A 268 -6.24 25.80 -5.35
N LEU A 269 -4.97 26.21 -5.40
CA LEU A 269 -4.07 26.18 -4.25
C LEU A 269 -4.20 27.54 -3.55
N GLU A 270 -4.49 27.55 -2.25
CA GLU A 270 -4.61 28.78 -1.42
C GLU A 270 -3.28 29.59 -1.31
N SER A 271 -2.26 29.22 -2.08
CA SER A 271 -0.94 29.83 -2.09
C SER A 271 -0.71 30.61 -3.39
N PHE A 272 0.00 31.74 -3.30
CA PHE A 272 0.42 32.53 -4.46
C PHE A 272 1.52 31.79 -5.25
N ILE A 273 1.13 30.83 -6.09
CA ILE A 273 2.04 30.08 -6.96
C ILE A 273 2.05 30.72 -8.35
N PRO A 274 3.24 31.05 -8.91
CA PRO A 274 3.35 31.60 -10.26
C PRO A 274 2.78 30.66 -11.33
N THR A 275 2.03 31.24 -12.28
CA THR A 275 1.55 30.56 -13.49
C THR A 275 2.69 30.03 -14.35
N ILE A 276 2.55 28.81 -14.88
CA ILE A 276 3.41 28.31 -15.94
C ILE A 276 2.80 28.71 -17.28
N LYS A 277 3.45 29.64 -17.99
CA LYS A 277 2.97 30.17 -19.27
C LYS A 277 3.10 29.15 -20.41
N LYS A 278 2.42 29.44 -21.53
CA LYS A 278 2.58 28.73 -22.79
C LYS A 278 4.04 28.80 -23.26
N SER A 279 4.60 27.65 -23.64
CA SER A 279 5.98 27.57 -24.13
C SER A 279 6.12 28.20 -25.52
N LYS A 280 7.19 28.96 -25.74
CA LYS A 280 7.51 29.63 -27.01
C LYS A 280 8.76 29.09 -27.69
N SER A 281 9.52 28.24 -26.99
CA SER A 281 10.75 27.62 -27.49
C SER A 281 10.85 26.18 -27.02
N LEU A 282 11.76 25.41 -27.63
CA LEU A 282 12.02 24.02 -27.23
C LEU A 282 12.49 23.93 -25.77
N ASP A 283 13.31 24.87 -25.31
CA ASP A 283 13.79 24.88 -23.92
C ASP A 283 12.64 25.09 -22.93
N GLU A 284 11.78 26.07 -23.19
CA GLU A 284 10.61 26.32 -22.35
C GLU A 284 9.65 25.14 -22.34
N ALA A 285 9.49 24.44 -23.47
CA ALA A 285 8.65 23.24 -23.57
C ALA A 285 9.24 22.07 -22.76
N LEU A 286 10.53 21.79 -22.92
CA LEU A 286 11.22 20.74 -22.16
C LEU A 286 11.26 21.04 -20.66
N GLU A 287 11.53 22.29 -20.27
CA GLU A 287 11.52 22.70 -18.87
C GLU A 287 10.13 22.58 -18.25
N LYS A 288 9.08 22.97 -19.00
CA LYS A 288 7.69 22.80 -18.58
C LYS A 288 7.34 21.33 -18.35
N ILE A 289 7.75 20.44 -19.25
CA ILE A 289 7.58 18.98 -19.06
C ILE A 289 8.23 18.52 -17.75
N VAL A 290 9.49 18.89 -17.51
CA VAL A 290 10.20 18.55 -16.26
C VAL A 290 9.48 19.07 -15.02
N LYS A 291 8.98 20.31 -15.06
CA LYS A 291 8.21 20.92 -13.96
C LYS A 291 6.91 20.18 -13.68
N ILE A 292 6.13 19.87 -14.71
CA ILE A 292 4.86 19.14 -14.57
C ILE A 292 5.09 17.78 -13.92
N ILE A 293 6.07 17.01 -14.41
CA ILE A 293 6.41 15.69 -13.86
C ILE A 293 6.79 15.80 -12.38
N HIS A 294 7.58 16.81 -12.03
CA HIS A 294 8.00 17.05 -10.66
C HIS A 294 6.83 17.43 -9.73
N ILE A 295 5.87 18.22 -10.21
CA ILE A 295 4.70 18.59 -9.42
C ILE A 295 3.77 17.39 -9.27
N MET A 296 3.51 16.68 -10.37
CA MET A 296 2.54 15.59 -10.47
C MET A 296 2.92 14.37 -9.63
N ARG A 297 4.18 14.20 -9.26
CA ARG A 297 4.63 13.13 -8.34
C ARG A 297 3.91 13.11 -6.99
N ASN A 298 3.30 14.23 -6.57
CA ASN A 298 2.51 14.32 -5.33
C ASN A 298 1.02 13.99 -5.53
N TYR A 299 0.59 13.79 -6.77
CA TYR A 299 -0.81 13.65 -7.17
C TYR A 299 -1.09 12.35 -7.93
N ILE A 300 -0.10 11.45 -8.06
CA ILE A 300 -0.23 10.11 -8.65
C ILE A 300 0.52 9.11 -7.77
N SER A 301 0.10 7.84 -7.74
CA SER A 301 0.79 6.81 -6.95
C SER A 301 1.73 5.90 -7.74
N VAL A 302 1.57 5.78 -9.06
CA VAL A 302 2.33 4.82 -9.89
C VAL A 302 3.05 5.47 -11.06
N GLY A 303 2.37 6.03 -12.07
CA GLY A 303 3.05 6.41 -13.30
C GLY A 303 2.37 7.48 -14.15
N GLN A 304 3.15 8.10 -15.04
CA GLN A 304 2.65 9.13 -15.94
C GLN A 304 3.24 9.04 -17.35
N VAL A 305 2.51 9.51 -18.37
CA VAL A 305 2.96 9.51 -19.77
C VAL A 305 2.56 10.76 -20.55
N ILE A 306 3.52 11.29 -21.32
CA ILE A 306 3.28 12.24 -22.40
C ILE A 306 3.53 11.51 -23.72
N ASP A 307 2.49 11.41 -24.54
CA ASP A 307 2.53 10.61 -25.76
C ASP A 307 2.95 11.45 -26.98
N ASP A 308 3.49 10.79 -28.00
CA ASP A 308 3.88 11.39 -29.29
C ASP A 308 4.72 12.69 -29.16
N ILE A 309 5.67 12.73 -28.22
CA ILE A 309 6.41 13.94 -27.84
C ILE A 309 7.22 14.54 -29.00
N ASN A 310 7.75 13.70 -29.90
CA ASN A 310 8.47 14.16 -31.08
C ASN A 310 7.57 14.86 -32.11
N VAL A 311 6.27 14.53 -32.10
CA VAL A 311 5.26 15.22 -32.93
C VAL A 311 4.89 16.55 -32.30
N MET A 312 4.67 16.56 -30.99
CA MET A 312 4.22 17.76 -30.26
C MET A 312 5.30 18.86 -30.17
N LEU A 313 6.57 18.47 -30.09
CA LEU A 313 7.68 19.42 -30.00
C LEU A 313 8.16 19.95 -31.37
N ALA A 314 7.66 19.39 -32.48
CA ALA A 314 8.13 19.72 -33.83
C ALA A 314 7.99 21.22 -34.18
N THR A 315 6.94 21.87 -33.66
CA THR A 315 6.66 23.29 -33.90
C THR A 315 7.69 24.24 -33.27
N PHE A 316 8.52 23.77 -32.33
CA PHE A 316 9.50 24.61 -31.63
C PHE A 316 10.91 24.59 -32.23
N ILE A 317 11.21 23.69 -33.16
CA ILE A 317 12.58 23.53 -33.65
C ILE A 317 12.86 24.33 -34.91
N GLY A 318 11.91 24.44 -35.86
CA GLY A 318 12.13 25.14 -37.13
C GLY A 318 13.48 24.78 -37.76
N ASN A 319 14.32 25.79 -38.01
CA ASN A 319 15.66 25.63 -38.60
C ASN A 319 16.80 25.41 -37.58
N MET A 320 16.50 24.97 -36.35
CA MET A 320 17.50 24.73 -35.32
C MET A 320 18.52 23.68 -35.77
N LYS A 321 19.80 23.90 -35.46
CA LYS A 321 20.86 22.95 -35.78
C LYS A 321 20.67 21.66 -34.96
N TYR A 322 20.93 20.50 -35.57
CA TYR A 322 20.75 19.21 -34.91
C TYR A 322 21.52 19.08 -33.59
N ASP A 323 22.77 19.54 -33.53
CA ASP A 323 23.59 19.51 -32.30
C ASP A 323 22.95 20.32 -31.16
N GLU A 324 22.25 21.40 -31.49
CA GLU A 324 21.53 22.21 -30.52
C GLU A 324 20.29 21.47 -29.99
N ILE A 325 19.51 20.83 -30.87
CA ILE A 325 18.37 19.98 -30.49
C ILE A 325 18.85 18.85 -29.56
N LEU A 326 19.91 18.16 -29.94
CA LEU A 326 20.49 17.05 -29.18
C LEU A 326 20.92 17.49 -27.77
N LYS A 327 21.61 18.64 -27.67
CA LYS A 327 22.05 19.21 -26.39
C LYS A 327 20.87 19.54 -25.47
N LYS A 328 19.82 20.18 -26.00
CA LYS A 328 18.63 20.57 -25.23
C LYS A 328 17.87 19.35 -24.70
N ILE A 329 17.64 18.35 -25.56
CA ILE A 329 17.01 17.08 -25.16
C ILE A 329 17.87 16.36 -24.11
N LYS A 330 19.19 16.25 -24.33
CA LYS A 330 20.10 15.62 -23.36
C LYS A 330 20.03 16.29 -21.99
N CYS A 331 20.02 17.62 -21.95
CA CYS A 331 19.89 18.37 -20.70
C CYS A 331 18.58 18.04 -19.96
N ALA A 332 17.46 17.98 -20.67
CA ALA A 332 16.16 17.65 -20.09
C ALA A 332 16.11 16.20 -19.55
N ILE A 333 16.61 15.23 -20.32
CA ILE A 333 16.64 13.82 -19.92
C ILE A 333 17.57 13.61 -18.71
N VAL A 334 18.73 14.26 -18.68
CA VAL A 334 19.62 14.23 -17.51
C VAL A 334 18.91 14.79 -16.27
N HIS A 335 18.22 15.92 -16.41
CA HIS A 335 17.47 16.53 -15.31
C HIS A 335 16.38 15.59 -14.76
N LEU A 336 15.63 14.91 -15.63
CA LEU A 336 14.62 13.91 -15.22
C LEU A 336 15.21 12.75 -14.43
N ASN A 337 16.43 12.31 -14.73
CA ASN A 337 17.11 11.23 -13.98
C ASN A 337 17.76 11.73 -12.67
N GLN A 338 17.91 13.04 -12.48
CA GLN A 338 18.47 13.64 -11.27
C GLN A 338 17.38 14.01 -10.24
N ILE A 339 16.13 14.14 -10.69
CA ILE A 339 14.97 14.30 -9.80
C ILE A 339 14.53 12.91 -9.34
N LEU A 340 14.81 12.60 -8.08
CA LEU A 340 14.42 11.32 -7.47
C LEU A 340 13.08 11.43 -6.73
N ASP A 341 12.41 10.30 -6.55
CA ASP A 341 11.26 10.14 -5.66
C ASP A 341 11.69 10.02 -4.19
N PHE A 342 10.71 9.91 -3.28
CA PHE A 342 10.96 9.77 -1.84
C PHE A 342 11.67 8.47 -1.44
N MET A 343 11.71 7.49 -2.37
CA MET A 343 12.37 6.20 -2.23
C MET A 343 13.78 6.20 -2.86
N GLY A 344 14.19 7.32 -3.48
CA GLY A 344 15.48 7.47 -4.14
C GLY A 344 15.54 6.88 -5.54
N ASN A 345 14.39 6.56 -6.17
CA ASN A 345 14.31 6.08 -7.53
C ASN A 345 14.03 7.22 -8.52
N PRO A 346 14.42 7.09 -9.80
CA PRO A 346 13.99 8.01 -10.85
C PRO A 346 12.47 8.07 -10.98
N GLN A 347 11.93 9.24 -11.31
CA GLN A 347 10.48 9.45 -11.43
C GLN A 347 9.84 8.50 -12.46
N PRO A 348 8.68 7.89 -12.17
CA PRO A 348 8.02 6.94 -13.06
C PRO A 348 7.28 7.66 -14.22
N PHE A 349 8.03 7.98 -15.26
CA PHE A 349 7.55 8.75 -16.41
C PHE A 349 7.87 8.04 -17.73
N ALA A 350 6.95 8.06 -18.68
CA ALA A 350 7.14 7.57 -20.03
C ALA A 350 6.96 8.66 -21.09
N ILE A 351 7.68 8.53 -22.19
CA ILE A 351 7.46 9.33 -23.40
C ILE A 351 7.12 8.45 -24.58
N GLY A 352 6.08 8.82 -25.32
CA GLY A 352 5.76 8.22 -26.60
C GLY A 352 6.58 8.84 -27.73
N LEU A 353 7.26 8.01 -28.53
CA LEU A 353 8.00 8.42 -29.72
C LEU A 353 7.40 7.72 -30.93
N ARG A 354 6.82 8.49 -31.85
CA ARG A 354 6.15 7.95 -33.04
C ARG A 354 7.05 7.99 -34.26
N LEU A 355 7.11 6.87 -34.97
CA LEU A 355 7.69 6.74 -36.31
C LEU A 355 6.82 5.80 -37.15
N ASP A 356 5.79 6.39 -37.76
CA ASP A 356 4.79 5.72 -38.60
C ASP A 356 4.50 6.54 -39.86
N LYS A 357 3.61 6.04 -40.71
CA LYS A 357 3.20 6.73 -41.95
C LYS A 357 2.64 8.14 -41.73
N SER A 358 2.06 8.44 -40.57
CA SER A 358 1.44 9.76 -40.29
C SER A 358 2.47 10.88 -40.12
N LEU A 359 3.74 10.54 -39.88
CA LEU A 359 4.79 11.55 -39.83
C LEU A 359 4.94 12.30 -41.15
N LYS A 360 4.63 11.67 -42.30
CA LYS A 360 4.78 12.25 -43.66
C LYS A 360 3.88 13.46 -43.95
N GLU A 361 3.07 13.86 -42.97
CA GLU A 361 2.30 15.09 -42.99
C GLU A 361 3.21 16.32 -42.72
N GLU A 362 2.63 17.49 -42.40
CA GLU A 362 3.39 18.72 -42.12
C GLU A 362 4.50 18.49 -41.08
N LEU A 363 5.63 19.21 -41.22
CA LEU A 363 6.79 19.13 -40.31
C LEU A 363 7.45 17.74 -40.23
N PHE A 364 7.44 16.94 -41.31
CA PHE A 364 8.05 15.60 -41.33
C PHE A 364 9.52 15.61 -40.89
N GLU A 365 10.33 16.52 -41.43
CA GLU A 365 11.77 16.61 -41.12
C GLU A 365 11.99 16.96 -39.65
N GLU A 366 11.24 17.91 -39.10
CA GLU A 366 11.30 18.30 -37.70
C GLU A 366 10.92 17.14 -36.76
N LYS A 367 9.81 16.45 -37.07
CA LYS A 367 9.34 15.27 -36.32
C LYS A 367 10.40 14.16 -36.32
N LEU A 368 11.06 13.94 -37.45
CA LEU A 368 12.09 12.93 -37.63
C LEU A 368 13.40 13.32 -36.91
N LEU A 369 13.82 14.58 -36.98
CA LEU A 369 15.00 15.09 -36.27
C LEU A 369 14.83 14.96 -34.76
N LEU A 370 13.66 15.28 -34.21
CA LEU A 370 13.36 15.08 -32.79
C LEU A 370 13.36 13.60 -32.41
N PHE A 371 12.71 12.74 -33.20
CA PHE A 371 12.74 11.30 -32.97
C PHE A 371 14.18 10.77 -32.89
N ARG A 372 15.00 11.14 -33.89
CA ARG A 372 16.41 10.77 -33.97
C ARG A 372 17.19 11.27 -32.76
N ALA A 373 17.00 12.53 -32.37
CA ALA A 373 17.69 13.13 -31.23
C ALA A 373 17.34 12.45 -29.90
N PHE A 374 16.06 12.15 -29.65
CA PHE A 374 15.67 11.39 -28.46
C PHE A 374 16.32 10.01 -28.41
N VAL A 375 16.24 9.24 -29.51
CA VAL A 375 16.84 7.89 -29.60
C VAL A 375 18.35 7.96 -29.39
N GLU A 376 19.03 8.93 -30.01
CA GLU A 376 20.47 9.14 -29.86
C GLU A 376 20.87 9.46 -28.42
N VAL A 377 20.14 10.34 -27.73
CA VAL A 377 20.37 10.64 -26.30
C VAL A 377 20.24 9.38 -25.44
N PHE A 378 19.25 8.53 -25.69
CA PHE A 378 19.11 7.27 -24.96
C PHE A 378 20.25 6.27 -25.27
N ILE A 379 20.72 6.21 -26.53
CA ILE A 379 21.86 5.37 -26.91
C ILE A 379 23.12 5.83 -26.17
N ASP A 380 23.40 7.13 -26.18
CA ASP A 380 24.59 7.70 -25.57
C ASP A 380 24.62 7.53 -24.06
N GLY A 381 23.47 7.67 -23.42
CA GLY A 381 23.36 7.68 -21.97
C GLY A 381 23.94 8.95 -21.35
N ASP A 382 24.26 8.88 -20.06
CA ASP A 382 24.89 9.99 -19.36
C ASP A 382 26.38 10.14 -19.70
N ASP A 383 27.04 11.16 -19.14
CA ASP A 383 28.46 11.43 -19.40
C ASP A 383 29.39 10.33 -18.87
N ALA A 384 28.89 9.47 -17.97
CA ALA A 384 29.57 8.27 -17.50
C ALA A 384 29.20 7.01 -18.32
N LYS A 385 28.50 7.18 -19.45
CA LYS A 385 28.03 6.12 -20.35
C LYS A 385 27.13 5.09 -19.67
N ARG A 386 26.25 5.57 -18.80
CA ARG A 386 25.21 4.78 -18.11
C ARG A 386 23.85 5.01 -18.76
N PRO A 387 22.95 3.99 -18.78
CA PRO A 387 21.63 4.16 -19.35
C PRO A 387 20.77 5.11 -18.51
N PHE A 388 19.88 5.84 -19.17
CA PHE A 388 18.78 6.55 -18.51
C PHE A 388 17.68 5.55 -18.16
N LEU A 389 17.15 5.66 -16.94
CA LEU A 389 16.07 4.79 -16.43
C LEU A 389 14.69 5.47 -16.48
N THR A 390 14.67 6.78 -16.68
CA THR A 390 13.48 7.58 -16.96
C THR A 390 13.83 8.68 -17.99
N PRO A 391 12.91 9.14 -18.83
CA PRO A 391 11.64 8.50 -19.11
C PRO A 391 11.82 7.12 -19.76
N LEU A 392 10.79 6.28 -19.62
CA LEU A 392 10.63 5.08 -20.44
C LEU A 392 10.32 5.51 -21.90
N PRO A 393 11.17 5.16 -22.88
CA PRO A 393 10.86 5.40 -24.28
C PRO A 393 9.89 4.33 -24.80
N ILE A 394 8.68 4.77 -25.14
CA ILE A 394 7.66 3.94 -25.80
C ILE A 394 7.71 4.28 -27.29
N ILE A 395 8.33 3.40 -28.07
CA ILE A 395 8.55 3.60 -29.51
C ILE A 395 7.40 2.97 -30.27
N LYS A 396 6.67 3.79 -31.02
CA LYS A 396 5.52 3.36 -31.82
C LYS A 396 5.91 3.28 -33.28
N LEU A 397 5.79 2.08 -33.85
CA LEU A 397 6.18 1.76 -35.22
C LEU A 397 5.00 1.15 -35.97
N ASP A 398 4.99 1.28 -37.29
CA ASP A 398 4.09 0.56 -38.19
C ASP A 398 4.89 -0.29 -39.19
N SER A 399 4.21 -1.15 -39.94
CA SER A 399 4.83 -1.95 -40.99
C SER A 399 5.36 -1.08 -42.14
N HIS A 400 4.77 0.09 -42.37
CA HIS A 400 5.22 1.00 -43.41
C HIS A 400 6.61 1.57 -43.09
N SER A 401 6.84 2.14 -41.89
CA SER A 401 8.14 2.73 -41.51
C SER A 401 9.27 1.72 -41.48
N LEU A 402 8.99 0.44 -41.16
CA LEU A 402 9.98 -0.64 -41.21
C LEU A 402 10.44 -1.02 -42.63
N ASN A 403 9.66 -0.64 -43.64
CA ASN A 403 9.94 -0.87 -45.06
C ASN A 403 10.37 0.40 -45.81
N ASP A 404 10.32 1.57 -45.17
CA ASP A 404 10.63 2.85 -45.79
C ASP A 404 12.13 3.17 -45.70
N SER A 405 12.80 3.24 -46.85
CA SER A 405 14.23 3.55 -46.95
C SER A 405 14.61 4.91 -46.37
N ASN A 406 13.67 5.87 -46.32
CA ASN A 406 13.93 7.21 -45.80
C ASN A 406 14.13 7.24 -44.28
N VAL A 407 13.59 6.26 -43.55
CA VAL A 407 13.67 6.19 -42.08
C VAL A 407 14.40 4.94 -41.58
N GLN A 408 15.03 4.20 -42.50
CA GLN A 408 15.74 2.96 -42.19
C GLN A 408 16.88 3.19 -41.18
N ASN A 409 17.54 4.35 -41.25
CA ASN A 409 18.60 4.73 -40.32
C ASN A 409 18.03 4.86 -38.89
N GLU A 410 16.89 5.52 -38.73
CA GLU A 410 16.21 5.71 -37.44
C GLU A 410 15.80 4.38 -36.83
N ILE A 411 15.24 3.46 -37.63
CA ILE A 411 14.92 2.09 -37.16
C ILE A 411 16.19 1.35 -36.74
N SER A 412 17.30 1.53 -37.47
CA SER A 412 18.59 0.93 -37.12
C SER A 412 19.12 1.46 -35.79
N ARG A 413 18.94 2.76 -35.51
CA ARG A 413 19.26 3.36 -34.20
C ARG A 413 18.35 2.84 -33.09
N VAL A 414 17.06 2.61 -33.35
CA VAL A 414 16.18 1.92 -32.39
C VAL A 414 16.70 0.52 -32.06
N CYS A 415 17.16 -0.22 -33.07
CA CYS A 415 17.78 -1.53 -32.87
C CYS A 415 19.07 -1.43 -32.05
N GLU A 416 19.92 -0.43 -32.31
CA GLU A 416 21.10 -0.14 -31.49
C GLU A 416 20.73 0.12 -30.03
N LEU A 417 19.71 0.96 -29.78
CA LEU A 417 19.21 1.26 -28.44
C LEU A 417 18.73 -0.01 -27.70
N ILE A 418 17.99 -0.88 -28.39
CA ILE A 418 17.55 -2.17 -27.87
C ILE A 418 18.77 -3.05 -27.53
N LEU A 419 19.73 -3.19 -28.45
CA LEU A 419 20.89 -4.05 -28.28
C LEU A 419 21.86 -3.55 -27.19
N LYS A 420 21.89 -2.24 -26.93
CA LYS A 420 22.72 -1.65 -25.89
C LYS A 420 22.04 -1.73 -24.52
N TRP A 421 20.81 -1.23 -24.43
CA TRP A 421 20.17 -0.97 -23.14
C TRP A 421 18.90 -1.75 -22.86
N CYS A 422 18.24 -2.34 -23.87
CA CYS A 422 16.95 -3.04 -23.69
C CYS A 422 15.91 -2.21 -22.92
N VAL A 423 16.05 -0.88 -22.88
CA VAL A 423 15.17 0.05 -22.18
C VAL A 423 13.85 0.27 -22.95
N PRO A 424 13.83 0.52 -24.28
CA PRO A 424 12.60 0.90 -24.95
C PRO A 424 11.56 -0.22 -24.98
N VAL A 425 10.30 0.19 -25.03
CA VAL A 425 9.14 -0.67 -25.28
C VAL A 425 8.63 -0.36 -26.68
N ILE A 426 8.34 -1.39 -27.47
CA ILE A 426 7.89 -1.27 -28.86
C ILE A 426 6.38 -1.49 -28.93
N VAL A 427 5.66 -0.53 -29.50
CA VAL A 427 4.24 -0.61 -29.78
C VAL A 427 4.04 -0.83 -31.28
N ASN A 428 3.28 -1.86 -31.63
CA ASN A 428 2.83 -2.12 -32.99
C ASN A 428 1.55 -1.34 -33.27
N ILE A 429 1.67 -0.25 -34.04
CA ILE A 429 0.55 0.62 -34.41
C ILE A 429 -0.46 -0.11 -35.31
N ASP A 430 0.02 -1.04 -36.15
CA ASP A 430 -0.82 -1.80 -37.08
C ASP A 430 -1.60 -2.93 -36.40
N TRP A 431 -1.33 -3.18 -35.11
CA TRP A 431 -2.16 -4.06 -34.32
C TRP A 431 -3.53 -3.40 -34.07
N GLU A 432 -4.57 -4.21 -34.02
CA GLU A 432 -5.97 -3.76 -33.97
C GLU A 432 -6.20 -2.75 -32.82
N ASN A 433 -6.72 -1.55 -33.12
CA ASN A 433 -6.98 -0.49 -32.14
C ASN A 433 -5.74 0.12 -31.44
N ASN A 434 -4.50 -0.16 -31.89
CA ASN A 434 -3.30 0.44 -31.29
C ASN A 434 -2.90 1.81 -31.84
N ASN A 435 -3.37 2.17 -33.04
CA ASN A 435 -3.21 3.52 -33.59
C ASN A 435 -3.76 4.61 -32.65
N ILE A 436 -4.84 4.26 -31.93
CA ILE A 436 -5.47 5.08 -30.90
C ILE A 436 -5.13 4.58 -29.49
N ALA A 437 -4.00 3.91 -29.22
CA ALA A 437 -3.64 3.51 -27.86
C ALA A 437 -2.53 4.39 -27.28
N SER A 438 -2.65 4.68 -25.99
CA SER A 438 -1.61 5.25 -25.16
C SER A 438 -1.24 4.26 -24.06
N TYR A 439 0.05 4.09 -23.81
CA TYR A 439 0.57 3.21 -22.76
C TYR A 439 1.34 4.05 -21.75
N CYS A 440 1.05 3.91 -20.47
CA CYS A 440 1.73 4.65 -19.42
C CYS A 440 3.07 3.99 -19.03
N TRP A 441 3.80 4.61 -18.11
CA TRP A 441 5.04 4.07 -17.56
C TRP A 441 4.85 2.69 -16.94
N ASP A 442 3.71 2.40 -16.32
CA ASP A 442 3.36 1.08 -15.78
C ASP A 442 2.74 0.15 -16.84
N LEU A 443 2.76 0.51 -18.12
CA LEU A 443 2.14 -0.20 -19.23
C LEU A 443 0.61 -0.36 -19.13
N THR A 444 -0.05 0.40 -18.26
CA THR A 444 -1.50 0.57 -18.35
C THR A 444 -1.86 1.19 -19.69
N ARG A 445 -2.96 0.71 -20.28
CA ARG A 445 -3.38 1.04 -21.64
C ARG A 445 -4.70 1.78 -21.60
N LEU A 446 -4.74 2.96 -22.22
CA LEU A 446 -5.97 3.72 -22.47
C LEU A 446 -6.15 3.99 -23.97
N GLU A 447 -7.40 4.15 -24.39
CA GLU A 447 -7.73 4.58 -25.75
C GLU A 447 -7.59 6.11 -25.88
N ARG A 448 -6.78 6.55 -26.85
CA ARG A 448 -6.46 7.93 -27.20
C ARG A 448 -7.66 8.78 -27.56
N ASN A 449 -8.80 8.22 -27.98
CA ASN A 449 -10.01 9.01 -28.16
C ASN A 449 -10.47 9.66 -26.83
N ILE A 450 -10.05 9.10 -25.70
CA ILE A 450 -10.25 9.62 -24.35
C ILE A 450 -9.06 10.53 -23.97
N SER A 451 -7.82 10.13 -24.25
CA SER A 451 -6.60 10.84 -23.80
C SER A 451 -6.08 11.98 -24.70
N LEU A 452 -6.48 12.06 -25.97
CA LEU A 452 -6.12 13.16 -26.89
C LEU A 452 -6.98 14.40 -26.69
N VAL A 453 -8.11 14.25 -26.00
CA VAL A 453 -9.09 15.33 -25.82
C VAL A 453 -9.19 15.77 -24.36
N SER A 454 -8.68 14.97 -23.42
CA SER A 454 -8.51 15.34 -22.01
C SER A 454 -7.46 14.47 -21.33
N ASN A 455 -6.82 15.02 -20.28
CA ASN A 455 -6.08 14.23 -19.30
C ASN A 455 -6.97 13.09 -18.78
N SER A 456 -6.48 11.85 -18.86
CA SER A 456 -7.20 10.64 -18.46
C SER A 456 -6.42 9.88 -17.40
N CYS A 457 -7.11 9.30 -16.43
CA CYS A 457 -6.48 8.63 -15.29
C CYS A 457 -6.98 7.20 -15.11
N VAL A 458 -6.11 6.35 -14.60
CA VAL A 458 -6.50 5.09 -13.96
C VAL A 458 -6.61 5.38 -12.46
N VAL A 459 -7.81 5.25 -11.88
CA VAL A 459 -8.04 5.54 -10.46
C VAL A 459 -7.52 4.45 -9.54
N GLY A 460 -7.40 3.22 -10.05
CA GLY A 460 -6.90 2.08 -9.32
C GLY A 460 -7.06 0.77 -10.09
N THR A 461 -6.33 -0.23 -9.62
CA THR A 461 -6.31 -1.58 -10.17
C THR A 461 -6.63 -2.60 -9.08
N ILE A 462 -7.63 -3.46 -9.32
CA ILE A 462 -8.02 -4.55 -8.42
C ILE A 462 -7.60 -5.88 -9.03
N LEU A 463 -6.78 -6.66 -8.34
CA LEU A 463 -6.31 -7.95 -8.82
C LEU A 463 -7.10 -9.10 -8.21
N ILE A 464 -7.52 -10.07 -9.02
CA ILE A 464 -8.26 -11.24 -8.58
C ILE A 464 -7.33 -12.46 -8.49
N ASN A 465 -7.42 -13.19 -7.38
CA ASN A 465 -6.68 -14.42 -7.13
C ASN A 465 -7.39 -15.63 -7.78
N LEU A 466 -7.04 -15.94 -9.03
CA LEU A 466 -7.64 -17.09 -9.73
C LEU A 466 -7.27 -18.46 -9.09
N PRO A 467 -6.03 -18.68 -8.58
CA PRO A 467 -5.69 -19.90 -7.85
C PRO A 467 -6.59 -20.15 -6.64
N ARG A 468 -6.91 -19.12 -5.84
CA ARG A 468 -7.86 -19.23 -4.73
C ARG A 468 -9.21 -19.75 -5.21
N ILE A 469 -9.73 -19.18 -6.29
CA ILE A 469 -11.01 -19.59 -6.87
C ILE A 469 -10.95 -21.05 -7.34
N ALA A 470 -9.86 -21.48 -7.99
CA ALA A 470 -9.65 -22.86 -8.41
C ALA A 470 -9.61 -23.85 -7.23
N LEU A 471 -8.91 -23.48 -6.15
CA LEU A 471 -8.83 -24.27 -4.92
C LEU A 471 -10.19 -24.43 -4.24
N GLU A 472 -11.00 -23.38 -4.23
CA GLU A 472 -12.36 -23.41 -3.68
C GLU A 472 -13.33 -24.20 -4.58
N ALA A 473 -13.18 -24.10 -5.90
CA ALA A 473 -14.02 -24.80 -6.87
C ALA A 473 -13.83 -26.32 -6.85
N LYS A 474 -12.64 -26.80 -6.50
CA LYS A 474 -12.30 -28.24 -6.44
C LYS A 474 -12.61 -29.00 -7.74
N GLY A 475 -12.43 -28.34 -8.89
CA GLY A 475 -12.67 -28.93 -10.22
C GLY A 475 -14.12 -28.81 -10.72
N ASP A 476 -15.02 -28.17 -9.97
CA ASP A 476 -16.39 -27.90 -10.41
C ASP A 476 -16.48 -26.57 -11.20
N ASP A 477 -16.81 -26.67 -12.49
CA ASP A 477 -16.92 -25.50 -13.38
C ASP A 477 -17.98 -24.49 -12.91
N GLY A 478 -19.15 -24.97 -12.46
CA GLY A 478 -20.24 -24.08 -12.02
C GLY A 478 -19.84 -23.26 -10.80
N ARG A 479 -19.18 -23.90 -9.83
CA ARG A 479 -18.63 -23.23 -8.65
C ARG A 479 -17.49 -22.28 -9.01
N PHE A 480 -16.64 -22.65 -9.96
CA PHE A 480 -15.53 -21.82 -10.42
C PHE A 480 -16.03 -20.49 -11.02
N PHE A 481 -16.97 -20.55 -11.97
CA PHE A 481 -17.54 -19.36 -12.60
C PHE A 481 -18.39 -18.54 -11.62
N SER A 482 -19.15 -19.17 -10.72
CA SER A 482 -19.87 -18.46 -9.67
C SER A 482 -18.94 -17.62 -8.77
N LYS A 483 -17.76 -18.17 -8.41
CA LYS A 483 -16.78 -17.47 -7.58
C LYS A 483 -16.03 -16.37 -8.33
N ILE A 484 -15.81 -16.53 -9.63
CA ILE A 484 -15.35 -15.45 -10.51
C ILE A 484 -16.33 -14.29 -10.45
N ASN A 485 -17.64 -14.55 -10.62
CA ASN A 485 -18.66 -13.50 -10.62
C ASN A 485 -18.73 -12.75 -9.29
N GLU A 486 -18.67 -13.46 -8.16
CA GLU A 486 -18.57 -12.85 -6.82
C GLU A 486 -17.33 -11.95 -6.68
N SER A 487 -16.18 -12.41 -7.18
CA SER A 487 -14.92 -11.65 -7.10
C SER A 487 -14.94 -10.40 -7.98
N ILE A 488 -15.58 -10.48 -9.16
CA ILE A 488 -15.76 -9.34 -10.05
C ILE A 488 -16.70 -8.31 -9.42
N ASP A 489 -17.83 -8.74 -8.84
CA ASP A 489 -18.79 -7.82 -8.18
C ASP A 489 -18.11 -7.00 -7.09
N ILE A 490 -17.35 -7.66 -6.20
CA ILE A 490 -16.60 -6.97 -5.14
C ILE A 490 -15.54 -6.03 -5.75
N SER A 491 -14.86 -6.44 -6.83
CA SER A 491 -13.85 -5.61 -7.49
C SER A 491 -14.46 -4.37 -8.14
N ILE A 492 -15.64 -4.49 -8.75
CA ILE A 492 -16.40 -3.38 -9.31
C ILE A 492 -16.78 -2.39 -8.21
N LYS A 493 -17.36 -2.87 -7.10
CA LYS A 493 -17.72 -2.03 -5.96
C LYS A 493 -16.52 -1.29 -5.37
N ALA A 494 -15.37 -1.95 -5.28
CA ALA A 494 -14.13 -1.32 -4.83
C ALA A 494 -13.71 -0.17 -5.75
N LEU A 495 -13.71 -0.39 -7.08
CA LEU A 495 -13.39 0.65 -8.05
C LEU A 495 -14.40 1.81 -8.03
N GLU A 496 -15.70 1.52 -7.85
CA GLU A 496 -16.74 2.54 -7.70
C GLU A 496 -16.47 3.43 -6.47
N GLU A 497 -16.11 2.83 -5.33
CA GLU A 497 -15.75 3.56 -4.12
C GLU A 497 -14.51 4.45 -4.32
N GLY A 498 -13.43 3.89 -4.89
CA GLY A 498 -12.22 4.64 -5.20
C GLY A 498 -12.50 5.81 -6.15
N ARG A 499 -13.29 5.57 -7.20
CA ARG A 499 -13.67 6.58 -8.19
C ARG A 499 -14.50 7.71 -7.58
N ASN A 500 -15.49 7.38 -6.75
CA ASN A 500 -16.34 8.37 -6.09
C ASN A 500 -15.51 9.32 -5.20
N ARG A 501 -14.53 8.79 -4.47
CA ARG A 501 -13.63 9.59 -3.64
C ARG A 501 -12.72 10.51 -4.46
N ILE A 502 -12.16 10.01 -5.57
CA ILE A 502 -11.36 10.85 -6.48
C ILE A 502 -12.22 11.96 -7.08
N MET A 503 -13.46 11.67 -7.45
CA MET A 503 -14.41 12.69 -7.94
C MET A 503 -14.70 13.75 -6.88
N GLU A 504 -14.99 13.37 -5.64
CA GLU A 504 -15.23 14.29 -4.53
C GLU A 504 -14.00 15.18 -4.24
N ARG A 505 -12.80 14.61 -4.26
CA ARG A 505 -11.56 15.37 -4.05
C ARG A 505 -11.27 16.33 -5.20
N THR A 506 -11.60 15.92 -6.42
CA THR A 506 -11.49 16.77 -7.62
C THR A 506 -12.46 17.94 -7.56
N SER A 507 -13.72 17.71 -7.15
CA SER A 507 -14.73 18.78 -7.02
C SER A 507 -14.39 19.79 -5.92
N LYS A 508 -13.64 19.36 -4.89
CA LYS A 508 -13.07 20.22 -3.85
C LYS A 508 -11.77 20.93 -4.25
N GLY A 509 -11.26 20.75 -5.47
CA GLY A 509 -10.02 21.36 -5.95
C GLY A 509 -8.72 20.76 -5.38
N ILE A 510 -8.80 19.66 -4.62
CA ILE A 510 -7.64 19.01 -3.97
C ILE A 510 -6.70 18.38 -5.01
N LEU A 511 -7.26 17.97 -6.16
CA LEU A 511 -6.53 17.39 -7.29
C LEU A 511 -6.48 18.42 -8.44
N PRO A 512 -5.56 19.43 -8.37
CA PRO A 512 -5.60 20.61 -9.21
C PRO A 512 -5.63 20.27 -10.71
N PHE A 513 -4.81 19.31 -11.12
CA PHE A 513 -4.66 18.90 -12.52
C PHE A 513 -5.80 18.04 -13.08
N LEU A 514 -6.69 17.54 -12.22
CA LEU A 514 -7.97 16.96 -12.62
C LEU A 514 -9.10 18.00 -12.58
N SER A 515 -8.93 19.07 -11.80
CA SER A 515 -9.93 20.11 -11.55
C SER A 515 -9.84 21.35 -12.47
N THR A 516 -8.81 21.44 -13.33
CA THR A 516 -8.64 22.59 -14.24
C THR A 516 -9.79 22.68 -15.25
N LYS A 517 -10.47 23.82 -15.34
CA LYS A 517 -11.65 24.03 -16.20
C LYS A 517 -11.44 23.65 -17.68
N ASN A 518 -10.23 23.87 -18.22
CA ASN A 518 -9.92 23.56 -19.62
C ASN A 518 -9.92 22.05 -19.96
N SER A 519 -9.77 21.16 -18.97
CA SER A 519 -9.92 19.70 -19.19
C SER A 519 -11.37 19.22 -19.10
N ILE A 520 -12.29 20.05 -18.58
CA ILE A 520 -13.67 19.65 -18.24
C ILE A 520 -14.70 20.19 -19.25
N GLU A 521 -14.35 21.18 -20.08
CA GLU A 521 -15.31 21.80 -21.02
C GLU A 521 -15.73 20.91 -22.21
N LYS A 522 -15.05 19.78 -22.47
CA LYS A 522 -15.41 18.85 -23.56
C LYS A 522 -15.94 17.48 -23.13
N TYR A 523 -15.67 17.01 -21.92
CA TYR A 523 -16.10 15.70 -21.42
C TYR A 523 -16.47 15.76 -19.94
N SER A 524 -17.41 14.91 -19.52
CA SER A 524 -17.74 14.76 -18.11
C SER A 524 -16.51 14.21 -17.35
N PRO A 525 -16.22 14.66 -16.11
CA PRO A 525 -15.20 14.06 -15.24
C PRO A 525 -15.34 12.53 -15.09
N THR A 526 -16.53 11.98 -15.38
CA THR A 526 -16.80 10.54 -15.39
C THR A 526 -16.13 9.79 -16.54
N ASP A 527 -15.86 10.42 -17.67
CA ASP A 527 -15.42 9.69 -18.88
C ASP A 527 -13.91 9.46 -18.89
N VAL A 528 -13.19 10.14 -18.01
CA VAL A 528 -11.72 10.18 -17.94
C VAL A 528 -11.13 9.44 -16.73
N LEU A 529 -11.96 8.92 -15.82
CA LEU A 529 -11.54 8.22 -14.59
C LEU A 529 -11.71 6.69 -14.70
N LEU A 530 -10.79 6.01 -15.37
CA LEU A 530 -10.91 4.58 -15.67
C LEU A 530 -10.42 3.71 -14.51
N GLY A 531 -10.89 2.47 -14.44
CA GLY A 531 -10.43 1.47 -13.46
C GLY A 531 -10.00 0.18 -14.14
N ASN A 532 -9.11 -0.58 -13.50
CA ASN A 532 -8.63 -1.85 -14.03
C ASN A 532 -8.99 -3.02 -13.11
N ILE A 533 -9.40 -4.13 -13.70
CA ILE A 533 -9.45 -5.43 -13.02
C ILE A 533 -8.36 -6.31 -13.63
N GLY A 534 -7.45 -6.80 -12.79
CA GLY A 534 -6.34 -7.65 -13.20
C GLY A 534 -6.52 -9.09 -12.75
N LEU A 535 -5.93 -10.03 -13.49
CA LEU A 535 -5.99 -11.45 -13.18
C LEU A 535 -4.59 -11.95 -12.77
N VAL A 536 -4.51 -12.62 -11.63
CA VAL A 536 -3.27 -13.22 -11.14
C VAL A 536 -3.43 -14.72 -11.05
N GLY A 537 -2.41 -15.45 -11.51
CA GLY A 537 -2.30 -16.89 -11.41
C GLY A 537 -3.21 -17.67 -12.36
N LEU A 538 -3.54 -17.13 -13.54
CA LEU A 538 -4.30 -17.87 -14.56
C LEU A 538 -3.62 -19.20 -14.91
N TYR A 539 -2.29 -19.20 -15.00
CA TYR A 539 -1.49 -20.39 -15.27
C TYR A 539 -1.70 -21.48 -14.22
N GLU A 540 -1.55 -21.13 -12.93
CA GLU A 540 -1.72 -22.07 -11.81
C GLU A 540 -3.19 -22.46 -11.61
N ALA A 541 -4.14 -21.53 -11.78
CA ALA A 541 -5.57 -21.80 -11.64
C ALA A 541 -6.04 -22.88 -12.61
N LEU A 542 -5.59 -22.83 -13.88
CA LEU A 542 -5.91 -23.84 -14.88
C LEU A 542 -5.36 -25.22 -14.49
N LYS A 543 -4.13 -25.27 -13.95
CA LYS A 543 -3.52 -26.52 -13.47
C LYS A 543 -4.25 -27.08 -12.27
N ILE A 544 -4.60 -26.25 -11.28
CA ILE A 544 -5.35 -26.65 -10.08
C ILE A 544 -6.74 -27.17 -10.45
N HIS A 545 -7.42 -26.52 -11.40
CA HIS A 545 -8.80 -26.82 -11.77
C HIS A 545 -8.91 -28.03 -12.71
N THR A 546 -8.01 -28.14 -13.70
CA THR A 546 -8.10 -29.16 -14.78
C THR A 546 -7.05 -30.25 -14.71
N GLY A 547 -6.03 -30.12 -13.86
CA GLY A 547 -4.85 -30.99 -13.82
C GLY A 547 -3.83 -30.73 -14.93
N LYS A 548 -4.07 -29.76 -15.82
CA LYS A 548 -3.21 -29.44 -16.98
C LYS A 548 -2.93 -27.95 -17.13
N TYR A 549 -1.77 -27.62 -17.67
CA TYR A 549 -1.37 -26.26 -18.00
C TYR A 549 -1.92 -25.80 -19.36
N ILE A 550 -1.93 -24.48 -19.58
CA ILE A 550 -2.55 -23.84 -20.75
C ILE A 550 -1.98 -24.33 -22.08
N GLN A 551 -0.69 -24.65 -22.14
CA GLN A 551 0.01 -25.14 -23.33
C GLN A 551 -0.15 -26.64 -23.59
N GLU A 552 -0.67 -27.41 -22.62
CA GLU A 552 -0.72 -28.88 -22.69
C GLU A 552 -1.99 -29.41 -23.37
N SER A 553 -3.04 -28.59 -23.49
CA SER A 553 -4.33 -29.04 -24.01
C SER A 553 -5.13 -27.92 -24.67
N LYS A 554 -5.69 -28.20 -25.85
CA LYS A 554 -6.62 -27.28 -26.55
C LYS A 554 -7.87 -26.98 -25.71
N ASN A 555 -8.36 -27.95 -24.93
CA ASN A 555 -9.53 -27.74 -24.06
C ASN A 555 -9.21 -26.75 -22.93
N VAL A 556 -8.01 -26.82 -22.37
CA VAL A 556 -7.56 -25.89 -21.30
C VAL A 556 -7.36 -24.48 -21.88
N MET A 557 -6.81 -24.37 -23.09
CA MET A 557 -6.73 -23.10 -23.82
C MET A 557 -8.11 -22.51 -24.14
N ASN A 558 -9.12 -23.35 -24.42
CA ASN A 558 -10.49 -22.86 -24.64
C ASN A 558 -11.16 -22.43 -23.34
N LEU A 559 -10.91 -23.15 -22.24
CA LEU A 559 -11.37 -22.75 -20.91
C LEU A 559 -10.77 -21.40 -20.50
N SER A 560 -9.46 -21.19 -20.70
CA SER A 560 -8.81 -19.91 -20.37
C SER A 560 -9.38 -18.74 -21.16
N LYS A 561 -9.69 -18.93 -22.45
CA LYS A 561 -10.42 -17.93 -23.25
C LYS A 561 -11.81 -17.66 -22.68
N LYS A 562 -12.56 -18.72 -22.36
CA LYS A 562 -13.91 -18.62 -21.78
C LYS A 562 -13.91 -17.81 -20.48
N ILE A 563 -12.96 -18.09 -19.58
CA ILE A 563 -12.77 -17.34 -18.33
C ILE A 563 -12.64 -15.85 -18.61
N VAL A 564 -11.70 -15.48 -19.49
CA VAL A 564 -11.45 -14.08 -19.81
C VAL A 564 -12.63 -13.43 -20.54
N ASP A 565 -13.32 -14.16 -21.42
CA ASP A 565 -14.50 -13.67 -22.14
C ASP A 565 -15.68 -13.40 -21.22
N GLU A 566 -15.91 -14.26 -20.23
CA GLU A 566 -16.98 -14.09 -19.24
C GLU A 566 -16.72 -12.87 -18.34
N ILE A 567 -15.49 -12.72 -17.85
CA ILE A 567 -15.08 -11.53 -17.09
C ILE A 567 -15.25 -10.26 -17.95
N THR A 568 -14.79 -10.31 -19.21
CA THR A 568 -14.86 -9.18 -20.14
C THR A 568 -16.31 -8.76 -20.41
N ALA A 569 -17.23 -9.72 -20.54
CA ALA A 569 -18.65 -9.44 -20.75
C ALA A 569 -19.24 -8.65 -19.58
N ILE A 570 -18.95 -9.05 -18.34
CA ILE A 570 -19.46 -8.39 -17.12
C ILE A 570 -18.90 -6.97 -16.98
N ILE A 571 -17.60 -6.77 -17.16
CA ILE A 571 -16.99 -5.43 -16.99
C ILE A 571 -17.38 -4.46 -18.10
N LYS A 572 -17.69 -4.97 -19.30
CA LYS A 572 -18.03 -4.13 -20.46
C LYS A 572 -19.30 -3.32 -20.21
N GLU A 573 -20.25 -3.85 -19.44
CA GLU A 573 -21.48 -3.15 -19.04
C GLU A 573 -21.20 -1.88 -18.24
N LYS A 574 -20.07 -1.79 -17.52
CA LYS A 574 -19.70 -0.62 -16.73
C LYS A 574 -19.10 0.52 -17.57
N GLY A 575 -18.53 0.23 -18.74
CA GLY A 575 -17.98 1.23 -19.66
C GLY A 575 -16.65 1.88 -19.25
N TYR A 576 -16.37 2.09 -17.96
CA TYR A 576 -15.14 2.71 -17.45
C TYR A 576 -14.10 1.72 -16.88
N ILE A 577 -14.41 0.42 -16.88
CA ILE A 577 -13.51 -0.63 -16.40
C ILE A 577 -12.84 -1.33 -17.58
N ARG A 578 -11.56 -1.68 -17.44
CA ARG A 578 -10.82 -2.50 -18.40
C ARG A 578 -10.19 -3.70 -17.72
N LEU A 579 -10.02 -4.78 -18.48
CA LEU A 579 -9.29 -5.96 -18.02
C LEU A 579 -7.80 -5.76 -18.30
N THR A 580 -6.95 -6.03 -17.32
CA THR A 580 -5.49 -5.91 -17.44
C THR A 580 -4.79 -7.22 -17.06
N GLU A 581 -3.64 -7.46 -17.65
CA GLU A 581 -2.67 -8.46 -17.17
C GLU A 581 -1.57 -7.80 -16.32
N VAL A 582 -1.45 -6.47 -16.43
CA VAL A 582 -0.34 -5.70 -15.88
C VAL A 582 -0.64 -5.23 -14.46
N SER A 583 0.35 -5.44 -13.58
CA SER A 583 0.43 -4.91 -12.23
C SER A 583 1.86 -4.51 -11.89
N ILE A 584 2.01 -3.36 -11.23
CA ILE A 584 3.29 -2.93 -10.64
C ILE A 584 3.59 -3.65 -9.32
N GLU A 585 2.55 -4.07 -8.59
CA GLU A 585 2.65 -4.80 -7.34
C GLU A 585 2.71 -6.32 -7.55
N ASP A 586 3.52 -6.99 -6.75
CA ASP A 586 3.65 -8.45 -6.74
C ASP A 586 2.60 -9.09 -5.83
N ALA A 587 1.35 -9.06 -6.28
CA ALA A 587 0.26 -9.71 -5.57
C ALA A 587 0.35 -11.24 -5.63
N GLY A 588 1.11 -11.80 -6.59
CA GLY A 588 1.27 -13.24 -6.75
C GLY A 588 1.88 -13.90 -5.51
N ARG A 589 2.89 -13.27 -4.89
CA ARG A 589 3.47 -13.74 -3.63
C ARG A 589 2.50 -13.63 -2.46
N ARG A 590 1.81 -12.50 -2.32
CA ARG A 590 0.82 -12.25 -1.26
C ARG A 590 -0.31 -13.28 -1.30
N PHE A 591 -0.85 -13.53 -2.49
CA PHE A 591 -1.88 -14.54 -2.72
C PHE A 591 -1.40 -15.95 -2.37
N LEU A 592 -0.20 -16.34 -2.80
CA LEU A 592 0.37 -17.64 -2.44
C LEU A 592 0.53 -17.81 -0.93
N ILE A 593 0.94 -16.76 -0.20
CA ILE A 593 1.07 -16.82 1.26
C ILE A 593 -0.30 -17.00 1.92
N SER A 594 -1.31 -16.21 1.53
CA SER A 594 -2.67 -16.35 2.06
C SER A 594 -3.25 -17.75 1.78
N ASP A 595 -3.05 -18.26 0.55
CA ASP A 595 -3.51 -19.57 0.13
C ASP A 595 -2.76 -20.68 0.87
N GLY A 596 -1.45 -20.52 1.07
CA GLY A 596 -0.60 -21.45 1.82
C GLY A 596 -0.95 -21.54 3.30
N ILE A 597 -1.34 -20.44 3.94
CA ILE A 597 -1.84 -20.44 5.33
C ILE A 597 -3.17 -21.22 5.43
N ARG A 598 -4.07 -21.05 4.45
CA ARG A 598 -5.42 -21.65 4.49
C ARG A 598 -5.48 -23.11 4.02
N TYR A 599 -4.65 -23.51 3.04
CA TYR A 599 -4.69 -24.86 2.45
C TYR A 599 -3.39 -25.66 2.61
N GLY A 600 -2.30 -25.02 3.04
CA GLY A 600 -0.97 -25.63 3.14
C GLY A 600 -0.12 -25.45 1.88
N PHE A 601 1.09 -24.90 2.02
CA PHE A 601 2.01 -24.67 0.90
C PHE A 601 2.32 -25.95 0.11
N LYS A 602 2.58 -27.08 0.78
CA LYS A 602 2.87 -28.36 0.12
C LYS A 602 1.71 -28.84 -0.75
N VAL A 603 0.47 -28.68 -0.29
CA VAL A 603 -0.73 -29.09 -1.05
C VAL A 603 -0.85 -28.27 -2.33
N ILE A 604 -0.53 -26.98 -2.27
CA ILE A 604 -0.53 -26.11 -3.45
C ILE A 604 0.57 -26.55 -4.41
N GLU A 605 1.81 -26.72 -3.93
CA GLU A 605 2.96 -27.17 -4.73
C GLU A 605 2.70 -28.52 -5.42
N GLU A 606 2.07 -29.48 -4.72
CA GLU A 606 1.67 -30.77 -5.28
C GLU A 606 0.60 -30.63 -6.38
N LYS A 607 -0.40 -29.75 -6.18
CA LYS A 607 -1.45 -29.51 -7.18
C LYS A 607 -0.93 -28.86 -8.45
N ILE A 608 0.08 -27.99 -8.35
CA ILE A 608 0.70 -27.34 -9.50
C ILE A 608 1.91 -28.12 -10.03
N ASP A 609 2.39 -29.16 -9.35
CA ASP A 609 3.57 -29.94 -9.76
C ASP A 609 4.84 -29.08 -9.92
N ARG A 610 4.98 -28.03 -9.09
CA ARG A 610 6.18 -27.19 -9.05
C ARG A 610 6.28 -26.42 -7.74
N LYS A 611 7.52 -26.10 -7.34
CA LYS A 611 7.78 -25.11 -6.29
C LYS A 611 7.54 -23.71 -6.85
N VAL A 612 6.89 -22.86 -6.07
CA VAL A 612 6.62 -21.47 -6.46
C VAL A 612 6.89 -20.52 -5.32
N SER A 613 7.45 -19.36 -5.64
CA SER A 613 7.66 -18.25 -4.70
C SER A 613 6.55 -17.20 -4.76
N GLY A 614 5.64 -17.33 -5.73
CA GLY A 614 4.44 -16.52 -5.95
C GLY A 614 3.68 -17.06 -7.17
N TYR A 615 2.40 -16.69 -7.30
CA TYR A 615 1.62 -16.99 -8.50
C TYR A 615 2.03 -16.12 -9.68
N THR A 616 1.82 -16.64 -10.90
CA THR A 616 2.22 -15.96 -12.13
C THR A 616 1.38 -14.71 -12.37
N PHE A 617 2.03 -13.58 -12.69
CA PHE A 617 1.40 -12.32 -13.09
C PHE A 617 2.25 -11.63 -14.17
N ASN A 618 1.70 -10.63 -14.87
CA ASN A 618 2.36 -9.89 -15.95
C ASN A 618 2.82 -10.74 -17.17
N THR A 619 2.44 -12.02 -17.22
CA THR A 619 2.62 -12.93 -18.36
C THR A 619 1.68 -14.13 -18.18
N ILE A 620 1.27 -14.75 -19.28
CA ILE A 620 0.38 -15.91 -19.23
C ILE A 620 1.13 -17.19 -18.91
N ILE A 621 2.37 -17.33 -19.38
CA ILE A 621 3.21 -18.49 -19.13
C ILE A 621 4.47 -18.01 -18.38
N PRO A 622 4.75 -18.50 -17.16
CA PRO A 622 5.94 -18.10 -16.41
C PRO A 622 7.22 -18.27 -17.23
N TYR A 623 8.16 -17.33 -17.14
CA TYR A 623 9.37 -17.30 -17.99
C TYR A 623 10.34 -18.45 -17.69
N GLU A 624 10.20 -19.08 -16.52
CA GLU A 624 10.97 -20.24 -16.06
C GLU A 624 10.56 -21.53 -16.79
N GLU A 625 9.36 -21.57 -17.37
CA GLU A 625 8.87 -22.73 -18.10
C GLU A 625 9.61 -22.90 -19.44
N ASN A 626 9.97 -24.14 -19.77
CA ASN A 626 10.68 -24.42 -21.02
C ASN A 626 9.71 -24.49 -22.22
N VAL A 627 9.18 -23.34 -22.62
CA VAL A 627 8.26 -23.19 -23.75
C VAL A 627 8.92 -22.38 -24.87
N PRO A 628 8.94 -22.89 -26.13
CA PRO A 628 9.49 -22.17 -27.28
C PRO A 628 8.87 -20.77 -27.46
N LEU A 629 9.70 -19.80 -27.88
CA LEU A 629 9.30 -18.40 -28.00
C LEU A 629 8.10 -18.20 -28.94
N ASN A 630 8.08 -18.88 -30.08
CA ASN A 630 6.96 -18.84 -31.02
C ASN A 630 5.65 -19.31 -30.38
N LYS A 631 5.70 -20.34 -29.54
CA LYS A 631 4.54 -20.85 -28.82
C LYS A 631 4.07 -19.86 -27.75
N ARG A 632 5.00 -19.23 -27.03
CA ARG A 632 4.68 -18.14 -26.08
C ARG A 632 3.98 -16.98 -26.79
N ILE A 633 4.52 -16.51 -27.91
CA ILE A 633 3.91 -15.45 -28.73
C ILE A 633 2.51 -15.84 -29.20
N GLU A 634 2.30 -17.09 -29.61
CA GLU A 634 0.97 -17.57 -30.01
C GLU A 634 -0.04 -17.47 -28.85
N VAL A 635 0.35 -17.91 -27.65
CA VAL A 635 -0.50 -17.80 -26.45
C VAL A 635 -0.77 -16.33 -26.10
N GLU A 636 0.28 -15.53 -25.96
CA GLU A 636 0.18 -14.10 -25.58
C GLU A 636 -0.64 -13.29 -26.59
N SER A 637 -0.55 -13.61 -27.88
CA SER A 637 -1.33 -12.93 -28.93
C SER A 637 -2.85 -13.06 -28.76
N ILE A 638 -3.31 -14.16 -28.15
CA ILE A 638 -4.73 -14.37 -27.85
C ILE A 638 -5.18 -13.42 -26.74
N PHE A 639 -4.32 -13.22 -25.74
CA PHE A 639 -4.63 -12.49 -24.52
C PHE A 639 -4.43 -10.98 -24.65
N HIS A 640 -3.46 -10.51 -25.46
CA HIS A 640 -3.33 -9.09 -25.81
C HIS A 640 -4.65 -8.50 -26.37
N LYS A 641 -5.43 -9.31 -27.12
CA LYS A 641 -6.74 -8.90 -27.66
C LYS A 641 -7.83 -8.76 -26.60
N LYS A 642 -7.62 -9.31 -25.40
CA LYS A 642 -8.60 -9.35 -24.32
C LYS A 642 -8.24 -8.40 -23.17
N PHE A 643 -6.95 -8.23 -22.87
CA PHE A 643 -6.46 -7.37 -21.79
C PHE A 643 -6.29 -5.89 -22.22
N LEU A 644 -7.38 -5.24 -22.61
CA LEU A 644 -7.33 -3.87 -23.17
C LEU A 644 -7.02 -2.74 -22.16
N GLY A 645 -6.89 -3.05 -20.86
CA GLY A 645 -6.43 -2.14 -19.80
C GLY A 645 -4.92 -2.17 -19.54
N GLY A 646 -4.20 -3.12 -20.14
CA GLY A 646 -2.75 -3.25 -20.01
C GLY A 646 -2.29 -4.67 -20.32
N HIS A 647 -1.29 -4.81 -21.18
CA HIS A 647 -0.66 -6.08 -21.56
C HIS A 647 0.70 -5.78 -22.18
N TYR A 648 1.63 -6.74 -22.15
CA TYR A 648 2.89 -6.66 -22.88
C TYR A 648 3.58 -8.02 -22.91
N PHE A 649 4.48 -8.19 -23.86
CA PHE A 649 5.33 -9.38 -23.92
C PHE A 649 6.81 -9.04 -23.79
N LYS A 650 7.53 -9.80 -22.94
CA LYS A 650 8.97 -9.61 -22.74
C LYS A 650 9.76 -10.68 -23.48
N ILE A 651 10.70 -10.27 -24.31
CA ILE A 651 11.56 -11.13 -25.12
C ILE A 651 12.97 -11.11 -24.53
N ASN A 652 13.41 -12.25 -24.00
CA ASN A 652 14.76 -12.40 -23.45
C ASN A 652 15.79 -12.48 -24.60
N ILE A 653 16.75 -11.56 -24.62
CA ILE A 653 17.90 -11.62 -25.55
C ILE A 653 18.96 -12.53 -24.93
N LYS A 654 19.33 -13.60 -25.65
CA LYS A 654 20.42 -14.50 -25.27
C LYS A 654 21.75 -14.03 -25.87
N GLU A 655 22.87 -14.46 -25.28
CA GLU A 655 24.20 -14.31 -25.86
C GLU A 655 24.47 -15.43 -26.89
N PRO A 656 25.20 -15.17 -27.99
CA PRO A 656 25.81 -13.90 -28.38
C PRO A 656 24.80 -12.86 -28.88
N ILE A 657 25.15 -11.58 -28.77
CA ILE A 657 24.29 -10.46 -29.12
C ILE A 657 24.05 -10.48 -30.65
N LEU A 658 22.79 -10.34 -31.04
CA LEU A 658 22.37 -10.18 -32.43
C LEU A 658 23.06 -8.97 -33.08
N SER A 659 23.36 -9.03 -34.38
CA SER A 659 23.74 -7.82 -35.11
C SER A 659 22.55 -6.86 -35.21
N ILE A 660 22.81 -5.57 -35.49
CA ILE A 660 21.75 -4.58 -35.71
C ILE A 660 20.81 -5.05 -36.84
N ASN A 661 21.37 -5.62 -37.92
CA ASN A 661 20.58 -6.13 -39.05
C ASN A 661 19.73 -7.34 -38.67
N ASP A 662 20.25 -8.28 -37.87
CA ASP A 662 19.47 -9.44 -37.41
C ASP A 662 18.28 -9.00 -36.55
N LEU A 663 18.51 -8.03 -35.63
CA LEU A 663 17.43 -7.49 -34.82
C LEU A 663 16.44 -6.69 -35.67
N TYR A 664 16.91 -5.94 -36.67
CA TYR A 664 16.06 -5.22 -37.60
C TYR A 664 15.10 -6.17 -38.32
N GLU A 665 15.63 -7.24 -38.93
CA GLU A 665 14.81 -8.24 -39.64
C GLU A 665 13.87 -8.98 -38.69
N TYR A 666 14.31 -9.26 -37.47
CA TYR A 666 13.46 -9.86 -36.46
C TYR A 666 12.31 -8.93 -36.02
N LEU A 667 12.61 -7.65 -35.80
CA LEU A 667 11.64 -6.61 -35.47
C LEU A 667 10.62 -6.46 -36.58
N LYS A 668 11.08 -6.38 -37.83
CA LYS A 668 10.24 -6.34 -39.03
C LYS A 668 9.29 -7.54 -39.10
N ARG A 669 9.79 -8.75 -38.85
CA ARG A 669 8.95 -9.96 -38.78
C ARG A 669 7.90 -9.88 -37.68
N LEU A 670 8.29 -9.53 -36.44
CA LEU A 670 7.36 -9.41 -35.31
C LEU A 670 6.23 -8.42 -35.58
N MET A 671 6.56 -7.28 -36.17
CA MET A 671 5.61 -6.22 -36.49
C MET A 671 4.64 -6.64 -37.61
N ASN A 672 5.15 -7.28 -38.68
CA ASN A 672 4.34 -7.76 -39.81
C ASN A 672 3.41 -8.92 -39.44
N GLU A 673 3.79 -9.78 -38.50
CA GLU A 673 2.92 -10.86 -38.02
C GLU A 673 1.69 -10.34 -37.26
N LYS A 674 1.74 -9.10 -36.74
CA LYS A 674 0.65 -8.45 -35.98
C LYS A 674 0.07 -9.32 -34.85
N LYS A 675 0.90 -10.20 -34.27
CA LYS A 675 0.52 -11.05 -33.13
C LYS A 675 0.60 -10.30 -31.82
N LEU A 676 1.60 -9.43 -31.66
CA LEU A 676 1.84 -8.68 -30.44
C LEU A 676 1.53 -7.20 -30.66
N ALA A 677 0.65 -6.67 -29.82
CA ALA A 677 0.35 -5.25 -29.69
C ALA A 677 1.56 -4.43 -29.20
N ILE A 678 2.26 -4.95 -28.19
CA ILE A 678 3.35 -4.26 -27.50
C ILE A 678 4.32 -5.29 -26.92
N PHE A 679 5.62 -5.03 -27.03
CA PHE A 679 6.65 -5.92 -26.51
C PHE A 679 7.92 -5.16 -26.14
N THR A 680 8.73 -5.78 -25.29
CA THR A 680 10.04 -5.25 -24.92
C THR A 680 11.08 -6.35 -24.99
N PHE A 681 12.31 -5.97 -25.29
CA PHE A 681 13.45 -6.85 -25.08
C PHE A 681 13.99 -6.69 -23.66
N THR A 682 14.65 -7.73 -23.13
CA THR A 682 15.28 -7.69 -21.82
C THR A 682 16.57 -8.49 -21.79
N ARG A 683 17.47 -8.06 -20.91
CA ARG A 683 18.66 -8.81 -20.48
C ARG A 683 19.03 -8.38 -19.06
N ASP A 684 19.64 -9.24 -18.28
CA ASP A 684 20.19 -8.82 -16.99
C ASP A 684 21.49 -8.01 -17.18
N TYR A 685 21.79 -7.15 -16.21
CA TYR A 685 23.04 -6.38 -16.17
C TYR A 685 23.77 -6.57 -14.84
N THR A 686 25.09 -6.50 -14.90
CA THR A 686 25.97 -6.39 -13.74
C THR A 686 26.70 -5.05 -13.78
N TYR A 687 26.52 -4.21 -12.77
CA TYR A 687 27.25 -2.96 -12.57
C TYR A 687 28.38 -3.15 -11.57
N CYS A 688 29.62 -2.83 -11.97
CA CYS A 688 30.76 -2.86 -11.07
C CYS A 688 30.96 -1.49 -10.40
N ARG A 689 30.79 -1.41 -9.08
CA ARG A 689 30.99 -0.17 -8.30
C ARG A 689 32.43 0.34 -8.31
N LYS A 690 33.41 -0.56 -8.47
CA LYS A 690 34.84 -0.21 -8.42
C LYS A 690 35.29 0.51 -9.69
N CYS A 691 35.08 -0.09 -10.86
CA CYS A 691 35.49 0.48 -12.15
C CYS A 691 34.35 1.14 -12.92
N LYS A 692 33.14 1.17 -12.35
CA LYS A 692 31.92 1.79 -12.92
C LYS A 692 31.46 1.22 -14.26
N SER A 693 31.92 0.02 -14.63
CA SER A 693 31.52 -0.65 -15.88
C SER A 693 30.16 -1.34 -15.77
N PHE A 694 29.36 -1.25 -16.83
CA PHE A 694 28.18 -2.09 -17.05
C PHE A 694 28.55 -3.32 -17.89
N ILE A 695 28.13 -4.50 -17.44
CA ILE A 695 28.41 -5.78 -18.09
C ILE A 695 27.09 -6.49 -18.36
N TYR A 696 26.97 -7.13 -19.52
CA TYR A 696 25.79 -7.93 -19.86
C TYR A 696 25.75 -9.25 -19.09
N GLY A 697 24.54 -9.62 -18.67
CA GLY A 697 24.26 -10.80 -17.85
C GLY A 697 24.63 -10.62 -16.38
N LYS A 698 24.22 -11.61 -15.57
CA LYS A 698 24.68 -11.75 -14.18
C LYS A 698 26.08 -12.37 -14.19
N ARG A 699 27.07 -11.61 -13.71
CA ARG A 699 28.49 -12.03 -13.69
C ARG A 699 28.98 -12.11 -12.26
N GLU A 700 29.67 -13.19 -11.91
CA GLU A 700 30.27 -13.35 -10.58
C GLU A 700 31.54 -12.51 -10.38
N LYS A 701 32.19 -12.12 -11.48
CA LYS A 701 33.40 -11.30 -11.53
C LYS A 701 33.29 -10.24 -12.62
N CYS A 702 33.84 -9.06 -12.36
CA CYS A 702 33.94 -8.00 -13.35
C CYS A 702 35.02 -8.34 -14.38
N ASN A 703 34.65 -8.43 -15.67
CA ASN A 703 35.58 -8.73 -16.76
C ASN A 703 36.62 -7.62 -17.01
N PHE A 704 36.40 -6.40 -16.48
CA PHE A 704 37.28 -5.26 -16.68
C PHE A 704 38.33 -5.08 -15.57
N CYS A 705 37.98 -5.36 -14.31
CA CYS A 705 38.87 -5.11 -13.17
C CYS A 705 39.01 -6.30 -12.20
N GLY A 706 38.42 -7.45 -12.50
CA GLY A 706 38.52 -8.68 -11.71
C GLY A 706 37.79 -8.68 -10.35
N SER A 707 37.09 -7.59 -10.00
CA SER A 707 36.39 -7.48 -8.71
C SER A 707 35.21 -8.44 -8.62
N SER A 708 34.96 -8.99 -7.43
CA SER A 708 33.90 -9.97 -7.16
C SER A 708 32.91 -9.50 -6.09
N LEU A 709 31.78 -10.20 -6.03
CA LEU A 709 30.77 -10.16 -4.95
C LEU A 709 30.33 -8.75 -4.52
N SER A 710 30.91 -8.19 -3.46
CA SER A 710 30.45 -6.95 -2.80
C SER A 710 30.53 -5.70 -3.69
N SER A 711 31.37 -5.74 -4.72
CA SER A 711 31.52 -4.65 -5.67
C SER A 711 30.56 -4.72 -6.85
N LEU A 712 29.80 -5.82 -7.00
CA LEU A 712 28.90 -6.06 -8.13
C LEU A 712 27.45 -5.83 -7.72
N VAL A 713 26.71 -5.14 -8.58
CA VAL A 713 25.30 -4.84 -8.39
C VAL A 713 24.54 -5.40 -9.58
N TYR A 714 23.57 -6.28 -9.32
CA TYR A 714 22.74 -6.88 -10.37
C TYR A 714 21.49 -6.05 -10.63
N TYR A 715 21.17 -5.88 -11.91
CA TYR A 715 19.95 -5.23 -12.38
C TYR A 715 19.16 -6.17 -13.29
N SER A 716 17.87 -6.23 -13.07
CA SER A 716 16.92 -6.98 -13.89
C SER A 716 15.71 -6.12 -14.23
N LYS A 717 15.10 -6.36 -15.39
CA LYS A 717 13.91 -5.61 -15.84
C LYS A 717 12.66 -6.20 -15.17
N LYS A 718 12.12 -5.51 -14.17
CA LYS A 718 10.81 -5.83 -13.56
C LYS A 718 9.77 -4.96 -14.25
N LEU A 719 8.75 -5.59 -14.81
CA LEU A 719 7.79 -4.98 -15.74
C LEU A 719 8.51 -4.32 -16.94
N ASN A 720 8.76 -3.01 -16.86
CA ASN A 720 9.36 -2.19 -17.90
C ASN A 720 10.63 -1.41 -17.44
N VAL A 721 11.05 -1.52 -16.18
CA VAL A 721 12.19 -0.75 -15.65
C VAL A 721 13.25 -1.65 -15.04
N TYR A 722 14.52 -1.30 -15.28
CA TYR A 722 15.65 -1.95 -14.61
C TYR A 722 15.73 -1.53 -13.15
N ARG A 723 15.64 -2.51 -12.25
CA ARG A 723 15.78 -2.31 -10.81
C ARG A 723 16.92 -3.15 -10.26
N ARG A 724 17.55 -2.65 -9.21
CA ARG A 724 18.58 -3.37 -8.46
C ARG A 724 17.97 -4.54 -7.70
N GLU A 725 18.56 -5.74 -7.78
CA GLU A 725 18.01 -6.95 -7.16
C GLU A 725 17.94 -6.90 -5.62
N GLU A 726 18.88 -6.21 -4.95
CA GLU A 726 18.82 -6.03 -3.48
C GLU A 726 17.60 -5.21 -3.03
N ASN A 727 17.13 -4.27 -3.85
CA ASN A 727 15.92 -3.52 -3.54
C ASN A 727 14.65 -4.36 -3.76
N LEU A 728 14.72 -5.42 -4.57
CA LEU A 728 13.58 -6.29 -4.87
C LEU A 728 13.15 -7.08 -3.65
N LYS A 729 14.08 -7.71 -2.91
CA LYS A 729 13.75 -8.44 -1.69
C LYS A 729 13.04 -7.58 -0.63
N ILE A 730 13.41 -6.30 -0.57
CA ILE A 730 12.88 -5.36 0.41
C ILE A 730 11.51 -4.86 -0.02
N ILE A 731 11.34 -4.42 -1.28
CA ILE A 731 10.02 -4.03 -1.81
C ILE A 731 9.03 -5.21 -1.74
N GLU A 732 9.49 -6.44 -1.96
CA GLU A 732 8.70 -7.69 -1.90
C GLU A 732 8.31 -8.12 -0.48
N GLU A 733 9.02 -7.66 0.55
CA GLU A 733 8.57 -7.82 1.94
C GLU A 733 7.49 -6.80 2.32
N TYR A 734 7.40 -5.67 1.61
CA TYR A 734 6.49 -4.57 1.93
C TYR A 734 5.20 -4.53 1.13
N SER A 735 5.12 -5.19 -0.03
CA SER A 735 3.83 -5.45 -0.70
C SER A 735 2.95 -6.50 0.02
N LEU A 736 3.40 -6.96 1.20
CA LEU A 736 2.68 -7.87 2.10
C LEU A 736 1.95 -7.14 3.23
N LEU A 737 2.15 -5.82 3.37
CA LEU A 737 1.45 -4.91 4.28
C LEU A 737 0.63 -3.92 3.44
#